data_AF-A0A438LX37-F1
#
_entry.id   AF-A0A438LX37-F1
#
_cell.length_a   1.000
_cell.length_b   1.000
_cell.length_c   1.000
_cell.angle_alpha   90.00
_cell.angle_beta   90.00
_cell.angle_gamma   90.00
#
_symmetry.space_group_name_H-M   'P 1'
#
loop_
_entity.id
_entity.type
_entity.pdbx_description
1 polymer ?
#
loop_
_entity_poly.entity_id
_entity_poly.type
_entity_poly.pdbx_seq_one_letter_code
_entity_poly.pdbx_strand_id
1 'polypeptide(L)'
;MVTPSTKRQQTTPTPYQGLRAFQLDDRHRFFGRDEESRELRRLWQSQRLTVLYGASGVGKTSLLQAGVMPLLGTHAADVLPIGRVSYGTAFPRAALPPHNPFVLALLMSWAPSAPPNRLAGMTIPAFLEARPVKRDAFGDRLPMLVAIDQAEELFAGGRRNRLYRDWFFAQLAEALRAHRGLRLLVSIRIDRLMELLPYECELAEPERKSSPDGPELDWERFPLEVLSFGGALEAVREPIRGTGRTFATGAAEQVVRDLITVRTRTNGTYEPEGVEPVQLQVVCEALWKSLPPETAEITTRDVHHYTERALSEYYEGEMRRIAAERLDGDDRRLRAWLRLTFGDQPGGRQPVRRSAVRNAGLGAAVIAQLVKRHLLRADQRRGEGSLELAYDRLVQPAEQGDRPADLSLPRLGPEDFLRGAEDALREDDLRRAAKLGEEALARSKEDDLRLRARIESMLGNVAHERGDLEATIAHYSEAAKAFETAGAVGAVGPLLTAIGRLRLAQGFPAEAVRELHAAMVRVPADLSIQTELAWALWHGGHLEAAVGVLDSVLDREGNNTDALLSRGQMLAGMGKAKAALRDLDRAKPLRWPFAKVAHALALAQTDSIPQAQEEMIEALKEASDRDPEVAHGPLLLYAAKVEHLAGQTTSAVGLAKRAISARAPALPDHLANDARQLVVGG
;
A
#
# COMPACT_ATOMS: atom_id res chain seq x y z
N MET A 1 52.02 8.46 1.00
CA MET A 1 51.25 7.56 0.12
C MET A 1 49.78 7.91 0.28
N VAL A 2 49.23 8.60 -0.73
CA VAL A 2 47.84 9.04 -0.75
C VAL A 2 47.00 7.87 -1.25
N THR A 3 46.05 7.42 -0.42
CA THR A 3 45.07 6.40 -0.78
C THR A 3 44.15 6.94 -1.88
N PRO A 4 43.83 6.15 -2.93
CA PRO A 4 42.97 6.63 -4.00
C PRO A 4 41.54 6.72 -3.49
N SER A 5 40.98 7.93 -3.55
CA SER A 5 39.56 8.20 -3.35
C SER A 5 38.74 7.39 -4.36
N THR A 6 37.91 6.47 -3.87
CA THR A 6 36.86 5.79 -4.63
C THR A 6 35.93 6.86 -5.18
N LYS A 7 36.05 7.16 -6.48
CA LYS A 7 35.07 7.98 -7.21
C LYS A 7 33.72 7.28 -7.07
N ARG A 8 32.81 7.86 -6.27
CA ARG A 8 31.38 7.60 -6.41
C ARG A 8 31.06 7.81 -7.89
N GLN A 9 30.64 6.76 -8.59
CA GLN A 9 30.02 6.90 -9.90
C GLN A 9 28.77 7.75 -9.70
N GLN A 10 28.90 9.07 -9.91
CA GLN A 10 27.75 9.95 -10.05
C GLN A 10 27.04 9.50 -11.31
N THR A 11 25.92 8.81 -11.17
CA THR A 11 25.00 8.56 -12.26
C THR A 11 24.55 9.92 -12.79
N THR A 12 24.95 10.26 -14.01
CA THR A 12 24.43 11.43 -14.71
C THR A 12 22.91 11.29 -14.79
N PRO A 13 22.12 12.25 -14.27
CA PRO A 13 20.67 12.14 -14.26
C PRO A 13 20.15 12.05 -15.70
N THR A 14 19.38 11.00 -16.01
CA THR A 14 18.78 10.81 -17.34
C THR A 14 17.57 11.72 -17.51
N PRO A 15 17.37 12.35 -18.68
CA PRO A 15 16.20 13.21 -18.93
C PRO A 15 14.89 12.41 -18.99
N TYR A 16 14.97 11.14 -19.39
CA TYR A 16 13.86 10.18 -19.43
C TYR A 16 13.92 9.23 -18.22
N GLN A 17 12.74 8.85 -17.71
CA GLN A 17 12.60 8.09 -16.45
C GLN A 17 12.29 6.60 -16.66
N GLY A 18 12.16 6.17 -17.92
CA GLY A 18 11.79 4.80 -18.25
C GLY A 18 10.41 4.44 -17.71
N LEU A 19 10.32 3.31 -17.03
CA LEU A 19 9.06 2.82 -16.45
C LEU A 19 8.68 3.48 -15.12
N ARG A 20 9.59 4.27 -14.52
CA ARG A 20 9.31 4.96 -13.27
C ARG A 20 8.36 6.12 -13.54
N ALA A 21 7.28 6.23 -12.76
CA ALA A 21 6.41 7.39 -12.82
C ALA A 21 7.18 8.66 -12.42
N PHE A 22 6.94 9.76 -13.13
CA PHE A 22 7.48 11.08 -12.78
C PHE A 22 6.93 11.50 -11.41
N GLN A 23 7.81 11.97 -10.53
CA GLN A 23 7.47 12.49 -9.21
C GLN A 23 7.36 14.02 -9.24
N LEU A 24 6.93 14.63 -8.14
CA LEU A 24 6.83 16.09 -7.99
C LEU A 24 8.15 16.80 -8.35
N ASP A 25 9.29 16.24 -7.94
CA ASP A 25 10.63 16.80 -8.21
C ASP A 25 11.03 16.70 -9.70
N ASP A 26 10.40 15.77 -10.43
CA ASP A 26 10.64 15.53 -11.85
C ASP A 26 9.78 16.43 -12.75
N ARG A 27 8.98 17.37 -12.18
CA ARG A 27 8.08 18.25 -12.95
C ARG A 27 8.75 18.96 -14.13
N HIS A 28 10.03 19.30 -13.98
CA HIS A 28 10.83 19.99 -15.00
C HIS A 28 11.18 19.11 -16.21
N ARG A 29 10.86 17.81 -16.16
CA ARG A 29 11.03 16.81 -17.22
C ARG A 29 9.71 16.24 -17.72
N PHE A 30 8.57 16.69 -17.17
CA PHE A 30 7.25 16.17 -17.49
C PHE A 30 6.55 17.14 -18.47
N PHE A 31 6.37 16.72 -19.72
CA PHE A 31 5.84 17.54 -20.81
C PHE A 31 4.77 16.81 -21.63
N GLY A 32 4.01 17.56 -22.44
CA GLY A 32 2.99 17.03 -23.33
C GLY A 32 1.65 16.69 -22.67
N ARG A 33 1.41 17.14 -21.42
CA ARG A 33 0.18 16.88 -20.64
C ARG A 33 -0.36 18.11 -19.92
N ASP A 34 -0.05 19.29 -20.44
CA ASP A 34 -0.34 20.56 -19.82
C ASP A 34 -1.85 20.83 -19.72
N GLU A 35 -2.60 20.51 -20.78
CA GLU A 35 -4.05 20.69 -20.83
C GLU A 35 -4.76 19.73 -19.87
N GLU A 36 -4.42 18.44 -19.91
CA GLU A 36 -4.99 17.42 -19.04
C GLU A 36 -4.68 17.71 -17.56
N SER A 37 -3.48 18.22 -17.26
CA SER A 37 -3.11 18.60 -15.89
C SER A 37 -3.98 19.75 -15.35
N ARG A 38 -4.22 20.78 -16.17
CA ARG A 38 -5.05 21.94 -15.78
C ARG A 38 -6.52 21.56 -15.62
N GLU A 39 -7.02 20.70 -16.49
CA GLU A 39 -8.41 20.27 -16.47
C GLU A 39 -8.69 19.32 -15.31
N LEU A 40 -7.84 18.31 -15.09
CA LEU A 40 -7.97 17.41 -13.96
C LEU A 40 -7.87 18.15 -12.62
N ARG A 41 -6.98 19.14 -12.51
CA ARG A 41 -6.91 20.03 -11.34
C ARG A 41 -8.23 20.77 -11.14
N ARG A 42 -8.80 21.36 -12.20
CA ARG A 42 -10.07 22.10 -12.13
C ARG A 42 -11.19 21.21 -11.62
N LEU A 43 -11.33 20.01 -12.19
CA LEU A 43 -12.34 19.02 -11.77
C LEU A 43 -12.15 18.61 -10.31
N TRP A 44 -10.92 18.30 -9.89
CA TRP A 44 -10.66 17.91 -8.50
C TRP A 44 -10.98 19.03 -7.49
N GLN A 45 -10.76 20.29 -7.85
CA GLN A 45 -11.10 21.43 -6.99
C GLN A 45 -12.61 21.69 -6.93
N SER A 46 -13.35 21.45 -8.02
CA SER A 46 -14.79 21.76 -8.08
C SER A 46 -15.68 20.60 -7.63
N GLN A 47 -15.31 19.35 -7.92
CA GLN A 47 -16.15 18.16 -7.73
C GLN A 47 -15.86 17.43 -6.43
N ARG A 48 -16.88 16.92 -5.74
CA ARG A 48 -16.68 16.12 -4.51
C ARG A 48 -15.98 14.81 -4.78
N LEU A 49 -16.27 14.19 -5.93
CA LEU A 49 -15.58 13.00 -6.41
C LEU A 49 -15.11 13.19 -7.86
N THR A 50 -13.83 12.98 -8.11
CA THR A 50 -13.26 12.93 -9.47
C THR A 50 -12.66 11.55 -9.71
N VAL A 51 -13.09 10.86 -10.76
CA VAL A 51 -12.56 9.54 -11.13
C VAL A 51 -11.65 9.69 -12.35
N LEU A 52 -10.34 9.66 -12.15
CA LEU A 52 -9.34 9.57 -13.21
C LEU A 52 -9.25 8.12 -13.68
N TYR A 53 -9.53 7.85 -14.96
CA TYR A 53 -9.40 6.50 -15.49
C TYR A 53 -8.66 6.46 -16.82
N GLY A 54 -8.03 5.33 -17.11
CA GLY A 54 -7.30 5.13 -18.36
C GLY A 54 -6.53 3.83 -18.39
N ALA A 55 -6.01 3.48 -19.56
CA ALA A 55 -5.23 2.25 -19.74
C ALA A 55 -3.99 2.20 -18.83
N SER A 56 -3.48 0.99 -18.61
CA SER A 56 -2.21 0.80 -17.90
C SER A 56 -1.08 1.43 -18.73
N GLY A 57 -0.24 2.27 -18.13
CA GLY A 57 0.92 2.87 -18.81
C GLY A 57 0.65 4.18 -19.55
N VAL A 58 -0.58 4.69 -19.50
CA VAL A 58 -0.96 5.98 -20.11
C VAL A 58 -0.46 7.22 -19.32
N GLY A 59 0.17 6.98 -18.15
CA GLY A 59 0.79 8.04 -17.35
C GLY A 59 -0.08 8.62 -16.23
N LYS A 60 -1.15 7.96 -15.77
CA LYS A 60 -2.03 8.44 -14.67
C LYS A 60 -1.25 8.91 -13.42
N THR A 61 -0.36 8.06 -12.90
CA THR A 61 0.46 8.39 -11.72
C THR A 61 1.38 9.59 -11.98
N SER A 62 2.03 9.63 -13.16
CA SER A 62 2.88 10.78 -13.55
C SER A 62 2.07 12.06 -13.70
N LEU A 63 0.87 11.99 -14.28
CA LEU A 63 -0.05 13.13 -14.41
C LEU A 63 -0.43 13.69 -13.04
N LEU A 64 -0.80 12.82 -12.09
CA LEU A 64 -1.12 13.26 -10.73
C LEU A 64 0.11 13.89 -10.06
N GLN A 65 1.23 13.17 -9.99
CA GLN A 65 2.41 13.57 -9.22
C GLN A 65 3.16 14.77 -9.82
N ALA A 66 3.44 14.75 -11.13
CA ALA A 66 4.28 15.74 -11.79
C ALA A 66 3.50 16.78 -12.59
N GLY A 67 2.23 16.51 -12.93
CA GLY A 67 1.36 17.44 -13.65
C GLY A 67 0.43 18.24 -12.73
N VAL A 68 -0.39 17.55 -11.93
CA VAL A 68 -1.46 18.17 -11.13
C VAL A 68 -0.94 18.73 -9.81
N MET A 69 -0.20 17.94 -9.04
CA MET A 69 0.26 18.36 -7.70
C MET A 69 1.05 19.69 -7.70
N PRO A 70 1.96 19.98 -8.67
CA PRO A 70 2.63 21.28 -8.74
C PRO A 70 1.69 22.47 -8.98
N LEU A 71 0.51 22.24 -9.57
CA LEU A 71 -0.47 23.28 -9.88
C LEU A 71 -1.39 23.61 -8.71
N LEU A 72 -1.30 22.85 -7.60
CA LEU A 72 -2.07 23.08 -6.39
C LEU A 72 -1.33 24.04 -5.47
N GLY A 73 -1.87 25.24 -5.30
CA GLY A 73 -1.31 26.24 -4.38
C GLY A 73 -1.55 25.85 -2.92
N THR A 74 -0.50 25.82 -2.10
CA THR A 74 -0.57 25.51 -0.67
C THR A 74 -1.41 26.49 0.16
N HIS A 75 -1.70 27.66 -0.39
CA HIS A 75 -2.52 28.70 0.23
C HIS A 75 -4.01 28.61 -0.15
N ALA A 76 -4.36 27.79 -1.14
CA ALA A 76 -5.73 27.69 -1.68
C ALA A 76 -6.44 26.39 -1.28
N ALA A 77 -5.72 25.39 -0.79
CA ALA A 77 -6.26 24.11 -0.38
C ALA A 77 -5.38 23.41 0.67
N ASP A 78 -5.99 22.59 1.55
CA ASP A 78 -5.27 21.59 2.33
C ASP A 78 -5.10 20.32 1.50
N VAL A 79 -3.93 20.17 0.86
CA VAL A 79 -3.63 19.02 0.01
C VAL A 79 -2.87 17.96 0.80
N LEU A 80 -3.41 16.74 0.85
CA LEU A 80 -2.69 15.60 1.42
C LEU A 80 -1.78 14.95 0.35
N PRO A 81 -0.73 14.22 0.76
CA PRO A 81 0.03 13.40 -0.17
C PRO A 81 -0.87 12.42 -0.95
N ILE A 82 -0.44 11.99 -2.13
CA ILE A 82 -1.19 11.00 -2.91
C ILE A 82 -1.24 9.67 -2.16
N GLY A 83 -2.46 9.21 -1.90
CA GLY A 83 -2.76 7.98 -1.18
C GLY A 83 -2.49 6.73 -2.02
N ARG A 84 -1.94 5.69 -1.38
CA ARG A 84 -1.83 4.34 -1.93
C ARG A 84 -2.66 3.38 -1.08
N VAL A 85 -3.27 2.41 -1.72
CA VAL A 85 -4.10 1.38 -1.06
C VAL A 85 -3.34 0.08 -0.82
N SER A 86 -2.06 0.01 -1.19
CA SER A 86 -1.15 -1.05 -0.77
C SER A 86 0.17 -0.45 -0.28
N TYR A 87 0.73 -1.05 0.77
CA TYR A 87 2.07 -0.71 1.27
C TYR A 87 3.05 -1.85 0.99
N GLY A 88 4.34 -1.50 0.92
CA GLY A 88 5.41 -2.46 0.64
C GLY A 88 5.50 -3.56 1.69
N THR A 89 5.84 -4.77 1.26
CA THR A 89 5.90 -5.98 2.11
C THR A 89 7.21 -6.11 2.89
N ALA A 90 8.00 -5.04 2.98
CA ALA A 90 9.25 -5.00 3.74
C ALA A 90 9.04 -4.59 5.20
N PHE A 91 7.87 -4.06 5.57
CA PHE A 91 7.52 -3.82 6.98
C PHE A 91 7.01 -5.11 7.62
N PRO A 92 7.45 -5.47 8.84
CA PRO A 92 7.00 -6.69 9.50
C PRO A 92 5.54 -6.56 9.96
N ARG A 93 4.62 -7.27 9.31
CA ARG A 93 3.18 -7.23 9.56
C ARG A 93 2.81 -7.62 10.98
N ALA A 94 3.57 -8.53 11.59
CA ALA A 94 3.35 -8.95 12.97
C ALA A 94 3.66 -7.86 14.01
N ALA A 95 4.31 -6.76 13.62
CA ALA A 95 4.46 -5.59 14.48
C ALA A 95 3.14 -4.82 14.64
N LEU A 96 2.21 -4.97 13.69
CA LEU A 96 0.97 -4.21 13.62
C LEU A 96 -0.15 -4.89 14.42
N PRO A 97 -1.01 -4.13 15.10
CA PRO A 97 -2.26 -4.66 15.63
C PRO A 97 -3.22 -5.07 14.50
N PRO A 98 -4.29 -5.82 14.79
CA PRO A 98 -5.34 -6.11 13.80
C PRO A 98 -5.86 -4.82 13.15
N HIS A 99 -5.86 -4.78 11.83
CA HIS A 99 -6.17 -3.58 11.05
C HIS A 99 -6.75 -3.93 9.68
N ASN A 100 -7.34 -2.95 9.01
CA ASN A 100 -7.63 -3.06 7.58
C ASN A 100 -6.38 -2.64 6.77
N PRO A 101 -5.82 -3.54 5.95
CA PRO A 101 -4.59 -3.27 5.22
C PRO A 101 -4.72 -2.10 4.23
N PHE A 102 -5.91 -1.89 3.64
CA PHE A 102 -6.15 -0.79 2.70
C PHE A 102 -6.22 0.56 3.40
N VAL A 103 -6.87 0.61 4.57
CA VAL A 103 -6.93 1.81 5.40
C VAL A 103 -5.53 2.17 5.88
N LEU A 104 -4.78 1.21 6.43
CA LEU A 104 -3.42 1.46 6.89
C LEU A 104 -2.53 1.95 5.75
N ALA A 105 -2.58 1.33 4.56
CA ALA A 105 -1.83 1.80 3.40
C ALA A 105 -2.11 3.27 3.07
N LEU A 106 -3.39 3.63 3.08
CA LEU A 106 -3.82 4.98 2.78
C LEU A 106 -3.32 5.98 3.82
N LEU A 107 -3.49 5.65 5.10
CA LEU A 107 -3.04 6.51 6.20
C LEU A 107 -1.52 6.66 6.24
N MET A 108 -0.76 5.59 5.97
CA MET A 108 0.71 5.66 5.85
C MET A 108 1.14 6.56 4.69
N SER A 109 0.37 6.57 3.60
CA SER A 109 0.64 7.46 2.47
C SER A 109 0.37 8.92 2.83
N TRP A 110 -0.71 9.18 3.57
CA TRP A 110 -1.12 10.53 3.99
C TRP A 110 -0.31 11.10 5.15
N ALA A 111 0.28 10.25 5.99
CA ALA A 111 1.13 10.61 7.11
C ALA A 111 2.42 9.76 7.13
N PRO A 112 3.34 9.98 6.17
CA PRO A 112 4.55 9.16 6.03
C PRO A 112 5.51 9.26 7.23
N SER A 113 5.38 10.29 8.05
CA SER A 113 6.16 10.48 9.28
C SER A 113 5.51 9.85 10.53
N ALA A 114 4.26 9.39 10.44
CA ALA A 114 3.56 8.78 11.57
C ALA A 114 3.92 7.29 11.68
N PRO A 115 4.12 6.76 12.90
CA PRO A 115 4.47 5.35 13.09
C PRO A 115 3.30 4.45 12.65
N PRO A 116 3.54 3.39 11.84
CA PRO A 116 2.49 2.52 11.32
C PRO A 116 1.59 1.89 12.40
N ASN A 117 2.15 1.57 13.57
CA ASN A 117 1.39 1.02 14.70
C ASN A 117 0.26 1.95 15.16
N ARG A 118 0.52 3.26 15.23
CA ARG A 118 -0.48 4.28 15.59
C ARG A 118 -1.57 4.38 14.53
N LEU A 119 -1.21 4.23 13.25
CA LEU A 119 -2.15 4.31 12.13
C LEU A 119 -3.01 3.04 11.97
N ALA A 120 -2.49 1.87 12.35
CA ALA A 120 -3.17 0.58 12.16
C ALA A 120 -4.52 0.49 12.89
N GLY A 121 -4.68 1.19 14.02
CA GLY A 121 -5.95 1.26 14.76
C GLY A 121 -6.88 2.41 14.35
N MET A 122 -6.46 3.27 13.41
CA MET A 122 -7.23 4.45 13.01
C MET A 122 -8.20 4.16 11.87
N THR A 123 -9.34 4.85 11.89
CA THR A 123 -10.28 4.92 10.76
C THR A 123 -10.00 6.16 9.91
N ILE A 124 -10.42 6.15 8.65
CA ILE A 124 -10.24 7.30 7.74
C ILE A 124 -10.93 8.57 8.31
N PRO A 125 -12.20 8.54 8.77
CA PRO A 125 -12.83 9.71 9.37
C PRO A 125 -12.05 10.24 10.59
N ALA A 126 -11.63 9.34 11.48
CA ALA A 126 -10.90 9.73 12.69
C ALA A 126 -9.56 10.39 12.38
N PHE A 127 -8.84 9.86 11.39
CA PHE A 127 -7.59 10.46 10.95
C PHE A 127 -7.81 11.88 10.40
N LEU A 128 -8.86 12.09 9.58
CA LEU A 128 -9.17 13.40 9.00
C LEU A 128 -9.66 14.40 10.06
N GLU A 129 -10.45 13.96 11.03
CA GLU A 129 -10.92 14.78 12.16
C GLU A 129 -9.78 15.23 13.07
N ALA A 130 -8.78 14.38 13.30
CA ALA A 130 -7.62 14.70 14.14
C ALA A 130 -6.66 15.72 13.51
N ARG A 131 -6.82 16.04 12.21
CA ARG A 131 -5.94 16.99 11.52
C ARG A 131 -6.28 18.44 11.88
N PRO A 132 -5.27 19.31 11.99
CA PRO A 132 -5.51 20.73 12.18
C PRO A 132 -6.23 21.32 10.97
N VAL A 133 -7.30 22.07 11.22
CA VAL A 133 -8.05 22.75 10.16
C VAL A 133 -7.24 23.91 9.62
N LYS A 134 -6.87 23.86 8.34
CA LYS A 134 -6.24 25.00 7.66
C LYS A 134 -7.29 26.03 7.25
N ARG A 135 -6.93 27.29 7.44
CA ARG A 135 -7.74 28.45 7.08
C ARG A 135 -6.96 29.38 6.17
N ASP A 136 -7.66 30.11 5.31
CA ASP A 136 -7.07 31.16 4.50
C ASP A 136 -6.82 32.45 5.31
N ALA A 137 -6.35 33.49 4.63
CA ALA A 137 -6.06 34.79 5.24
C ALA A 137 -7.31 35.50 5.79
N PHE A 138 -8.51 35.10 5.37
CA PHE A 138 -9.80 35.66 5.82
C PHE A 138 -10.44 34.84 6.94
N GLY A 139 -9.83 33.70 7.31
CA GLY A 139 -10.31 32.81 8.35
C GLY A 139 -11.27 31.73 7.85
N ASP A 140 -11.52 31.64 6.54
CA ASP A 140 -12.35 30.61 5.94
C ASP A 140 -11.60 29.28 5.86
N ARG A 141 -12.32 28.16 6.01
CA ARG A 141 -11.70 26.83 5.95
C ARG A 141 -11.30 26.51 4.52
N LEU A 142 -10.04 26.12 4.32
CA LEU A 142 -9.59 25.67 3.00
C LEU A 142 -10.25 24.34 2.63
N PRO A 143 -10.60 24.11 1.35
CA PRO A 143 -11.04 22.80 0.89
C PRO A 143 -9.90 21.79 1.07
N MET A 144 -10.26 20.58 1.48
CA MET A 144 -9.31 19.48 1.68
C MET A 144 -9.30 18.60 0.43
N LEU A 145 -8.15 18.51 -0.22
CA LEU A 145 -7.97 17.71 -1.43
C LEU A 145 -7.23 16.42 -1.07
N VAL A 146 -7.90 15.28 -1.29
CA VAL A 146 -7.33 13.94 -1.10
C VAL A 146 -7.36 13.15 -2.40
N ALA A 147 -6.28 12.45 -2.71
CA ALA A 147 -6.19 11.59 -3.89
C ALA A 147 -5.83 10.16 -3.48
N ILE A 148 -6.38 9.19 -4.20
CA ILE A 148 -6.06 7.77 -4.09
C ILE A 148 -5.62 7.29 -5.48
N ASP A 149 -4.37 6.88 -5.61
CA ASP A 149 -3.85 6.31 -6.85
C ASP A 149 -3.83 4.78 -6.81
N GLN A 150 -3.93 4.18 -8.00
CA GLN A 150 -3.96 2.72 -8.20
C GLN A 150 -5.08 2.02 -7.42
N ALA A 151 -6.29 2.59 -7.44
CA ALA A 151 -7.45 2.03 -6.75
C ALA A 151 -7.82 0.62 -7.24
N GLU A 152 -7.37 0.20 -8.43
CA GLU A 152 -7.50 -1.19 -8.90
C GLU A 152 -6.95 -2.23 -7.92
N GLU A 153 -6.00 -1.86 -7.06
CA GLU A 153 -5.39 -2.77 -6.09
C GLU A 153 -6.35 -3.17 -4.97
N LEU A 154 -7.38 -2.35 -4.67
CA LEU A 154 -8.48 -2.72 -3.75
C LEU A 154 -9.25 -3.95 -4.23
N PHE A 155 -9.22 -4.17 -5.54
CA PHE A 155 -9.93 -5.26 -6.19
C PHE A 155 -9.01 -6.44 -6.52
N ALA A 156 -7.75 -6.39 -6.08
CA ALA A 156 -6.85 -7.54 -6.12
C ALA A 156 -7.08 -8.45 -4.90
N GLY A 157 -7.36 -9.74 -5.12
CA GLY A 157 -7.43 -10.77 -4.07
C GLY A 157 -8.78 -11.46 -3.87
N GLY A 158 -8.80 -12.42 -2.94
CA GLY A 158 -9.93 -13.32 -2.65
C GLY A 158 -11.02 -12.75 -1.71
N ARG A 159 -11.88 -13.62 -1.17
CA ARG A 159 -13.07 -13.22 -0.37
C ARG A 159 -12.73 -12.39 0.88
N ARG A 160 -11.58 -12.63 1.53
CA ARG A 160 -11.11 -11.88 2.72
C ARG A 160 -10.94 -10.38 2.43
N ASN A 161 -10.43 -10.04 1.23
CA ASN A 161 -10.22 -8.65 0.83
C ASN A 161 -11.54 -7.92 0.52
N ARG A 162 -12.63 -8.65 0.24
CA ARG A 162 -13.94 -8.03 -0.02
C ARG A 162 -14.46 -7.27 1.21
N LEU A 163 -14.40 -7.89 2.40
CA LEU A 163 -14.87 -7.24 3.64
C LEU A 163 -14.04 -5.99 3.95
N TYR A 164 -12.72 -6.07 3.83
CA TYR A 164 -11.85 -4.91 4.02
C TYR A 164 -12.10 -3.80 2.99
N ARG A 165 -12.38 -4.16 1.73
CA ARG A 165 -12.70 -3.19 0.69
C ARG A 165 -14.03 -2.49 0.96
N ASP A 166 -15.07 -3.25 1.28
CA ASP A 166 -16.40 -2.71 1.58
C ASP A 166 -16.31 -1.76 2.79
N TRP A 167 -15.56 -2.14 3.84
CA TRP A 167 -15.33 -1.29 5.00
C TRP A 167 -14.49 -0.04 4.68
N PHE A 168 -13.54 -0.13 3.77
CA PHE A 168 -12.71 0.99 3.31
C PHE A 168 -13.56 2.05 2.60
N PHE A 169 -14.43 1.64 1.66
CA PHE A 169 -15.30 2.57 0.94
C PHE A 169 -16.37 3.18 1.86
N ALA A 170 -16.94 2.40 2.79
CA ALA A 170 -17.87 2.92 3.78
C ALA A 170 -17.27 4.06 4.62
N GLN A 171 -16.01 3.91 5.04
CA GLN A 171 -15.27 4.95 5.77
C GLN A 171 -14.98 6.20 4.92
N LEU A 172 -14.62 6.03 3.64
CA LEU A 172 -14.44 7.16 2.73
C LEU A 172 -15.76 7.91 2.52
N ALA A 173 -16.86 7.17 2.34
CA ALA A 173 -18.17 7.76 2.21
C ALA A 173 -18.54 8.53 3.47
N GLU A 174 -18.41 7.94 4.66
CA GLU A 174 -18.60 8.59 5.96
C GLU A 174 -17.80 9.90 6.08
N ALA A 175 -16.50 9.87 5.76
CA ALA A 175 -15.65 11.06 5.77
C ALA A 175 -16.12 12.15 4.80
N LEU A 176 -16.55 11.77 3.58
CA LEU A 176 -17.13 12.70 2.62
C LEU A 176 -18.41 13.34 3.15
N ARG A 177 -19.29 12.58 3.83
CA ARG A 177 -20.54 13.12 4.43
C ARG A 177 -20.23 14.10 5.57
N ALA A 178 -19.29 13.72 6.44
CA ALA A 178 -18.89 14.52 7.60
C ALA A 178 -18.20 15.83 7.21
N HIS A 179 -17.46 15.85 6.08
CA HIS A 179 -16.66 17.00 5.66
C HIS A 179 -17.09 17.52 4.29
N ARG A 180 -18.00 18.51 4.26
CA ARG A 180 -18.46 19.18 3.01
C ARG A 180 -17.35 19.83 2.18
N GLY A 181 -16.22 20.18 2.80
CA GLY A 181 -15.04 20.72 2.14
C GLY A 181 -14.06 19.67 1.59
N LEU A 182 -14.31 18.37 1.81
CA LEU A 182 -13.47 17.28 1.31
C LEU A 182 -13.75 17.04 -0.19
N ARG A 183 -12.69 16.86 -0.96
CA ARG A 183 -12.73 16.55 -2.41
C ARG A 183 -11.83 15.36 -2.67
N LEU A 184 -12.41 14.28 -3.18
CA LEU A 184 -11.73 13.01 -3.41
C LEU A 184 -11.43 12.83 -4.90
N LEU A 185 -10.17 12.55 -5.23
CA LEU A 185 -9.77 12.03 -6.54
C LEU A 185 -9.42 10.54 -6.43
N VAL A 186 -10.00 9.70 -7.28
CA VAL A 186 -9.67 8.28 -7.38
C VAL A 186 -9.10 8.00 -8.76
N SER A 187 -7.87 7.49 -8.84
CA SER A 187 -7.24 7.03 -10.07
C SER A 187 -7.33 5.51 -10.18
N ILE A 188 -7.92 5.03 -11.28
CA ILE A 188 -8.17 3.61 -11.52
C ILE A 188 -7.87 3.22 -12.96
N ARG A 189 -7.54 1.96 -13.19
CA ARG A 189 -7.49 1.39 -14.55
C ARG A 189 -8.87 1.22 -15.17
N ILE A 190 -8.97 1.52 -16.45
CA ILE A 190 -10.22 1.39 -17.21
C ILE A 190 -10.79 -0.03 -17.19
N ASP A 191 -9.95 -1.07 -17.21
CA ASP A 191 -10.40 -2.46 -17.18
C ASP A 191 -10.92 -2.93 -15.80
N ARG A 192 -10.81 -2.07 -14.78
CA ARG A 192 -11.32 -2.27 -13.42
C ARG A 192 -12.39 -1.23 -13.04
N LEU A 193 -12.70 -0.28 -13.93
CA LEU A 193 -13.65 0.80 -13.65
C LEU A 193 -15.05 0.27 -13.28
N MET A 194 -15.50 -0.80 -13.95
CA MET A 194 -16.80 -1.43 -13.66
C MET A 194 -16.90 -1.96 -12.22
N GLU A 195 -15.77 -2.30 -11.58
CA GLU A 195 -15.75 -2.78 -10.20
C GLU A 195 -15.85 -1.64 -9.19
N LEU A 196 -15.54 -0.41 -9.59
CA LEU A 196 -15.70 0.79 -8.76
C LEU A 196 -17.14 1.30 -8.75
N LEU A 197 -17.93 1.04 -9.80
CA LEU A 197 -19.31 1.54 -9.96
C LEU A 197 -20.21 1.39 -8.73
N PRO A 198 -20.27 0.23 -8.03
CA PRO A 198 -21.13 0.09 -6.86
C PRO A 198 -20.78 1.07 -5.73
N TYR A 199 -19.51 1.45 -5.63
CA TYR A 199 -18.98 2.34 -4.60
C TYR A 199 -19.04 3.82 -5.02
N GLU A 200 -18.99 4.14 -6.32
CA GLU A 200 -19.16 5.52 -6.79
C GLU A 200 -20.50 6.11 -6.33
N CYS A 201 -21.58 5.33 -6.42
CA CYS A 201 -22.90 5.73 -5.91
C CYS A 201 -22.91 6.00 -4.40
N GLU A 202 -22.14 5.24 -3.63
CA GLU A 202 -22.03 5.40 -2.18
C GLU A 202 -21.23 6.65 -1.80
N LEU A 203 -20.14 6.91 -2.54
CA LEU A 203 -19.23 8.05 -2.35
C LEU A 203 -19.83 9.38 -2.82
N ALA A 204 -20.63 9.37 -3.88
CA ALA A 204 -21.15 10.58 -4.50
C ALA A 204 -22.30 11.25 -3.71
N GLU A 205 -22.89 10.57 -2.71
CA GLU A 205 -24.13 10.95 -2.02
C GLU A 205 -25.30 11.31 -2.97
N PRO A 206 -26.35 10.50 -3.09
CA PRO A 206 -27.63 10.95 -3.60
C PRO A 206 -28.37 11.74 -2.49
N GLU A 207 -27.83 12.87 -2.02
CA GLU A 207 -28.72 13.86 -1.42
C GLU A 207 -29.62 14.33 -2.56
N ARG A 208 -30.84 13.77 -2.60
CA ARG A 208 -31.97 14.24 -3.41
C ARG A 208 -32.21 15.70 -3.04
N LYS A 209 -31.43 16.62 -3.59
CA LYS A 209 -31.88 17.98 -3.78
C LYS A 209 -33.05 17.87 -4.74
N SER A 210 -34.24 18.06 -4.19
CA SER A 210 -35.45 18.40 -4.93
C SER A 210 -35.23 19.75 -5.63
N SER A 211 -34.29 19.81 -6.57
CA SER A 211 -34.13 20.93 -7.49
C SER A 211 -35.00 20.63 -8.71
N PRO A 212 -35.81 21.61 -9.20
CA PRO A 212 -36.65 21.43 -10.38
C PRO A 212 -35.85 21.07 -11.66
N ASP A 213 -34.54 21.29 -11.65
CA ASP A 213 -33.63 21.08 -12.80
C ASP A 213 -32.95 19.70 -12.84
N GLY A 214 -33.28 18.79 -11.92
CA GLY A 214 -32.69 17.45 -11.82
C GLY A 214 -31.47 17.39 -10.87
N PRO A 215 -30.92 16.18 -10.59
CA PRO A 215 -29.77 16.05 -9.72
C PRO A 215 -28.50 16.58 -10.41
N GLU A 216 -27.93 17.69 -9.93
CA GLU A 216 -26.52 18.02 -10.20
C GLU A 216 -25.66 16.89 -9.63
N LEU A 217 -24.97 16.16 -10.50
CA LEU A 217 -24.03 15.11 -10.08
C LEU A 217 -22.78 15.80 -9.53
N ASP A 218 -22.53 15.71 -8.22
CA ASP A 218 -21.33 16.25 -7.53
C ASP A 218 -20.05 15.42 -7.83
N TRP A 219 -20.02 14.69 -8.96
CA TRP A 219 -18.94 13.82 -9.36
C TRP A 219 -18.72 13.79 -10.87
N GLU A 220 -17.47 13.61 -11.29
CA GLU A 220 -17.08 13.59 -12.70
C GLU A 220 -16.06 12.48 -12.99
N ARG A 221 -16.09 11.91 -14.20
CA ARG A 221 -15.04 11.00 -14.67
C ARG A 221 -14.17 11.68 -15.72
N PHE A 222 -12.85 11.54 -15.57
CA PHE A 222 -11.87 12.09 -16.49
C PHE A 222 -11.09 10.95 -17.18
N PRO A 223 -11.33 10.70 -18.49
CA PRO A 223 -10.53 9.76 -19.27
C PRO A 223 -9.14 10.32 -19.55
N LEU A 224 -8.10 9.53 -19.31
CA LEU A 224 -6.74 9.81 -19.75
C LEU A 224 -6.37 8.90 -20.92
N GLU A 225 -6.26 9.50 -22.09
CA GLU A 225 -5.91 8.85 -23.35
C GLU A 225 -4.41 8.89 -23.64
N VAL A 226 -3.96 8.22 -24.70
CA VAL A 226 -2.56 8.26 -25.16
C VAL A 226 -2.09 9.68 -25.49
N LEU A 227 -0.78 9.91 -25.60
CA LEU A 227 -0.27 11.22 -26.00
C LEU A 227 -0.62 11.50 -27.45
N SER A 228 -1.17 12.69 -27.72
CA SER A 228 -1.28 13.20 -29.09
C SER A 228 0.10 13.31 -29.74
N PHE A 229 0.16 13.46 -31.06
CA PHE A 229 1.43 13.68 -31.76
C PHE A 229 2.20 14.87 -31.18
N GLY A 230 1.52 15.99 -30.93
CA GLY A 230 2.11 17.20 -30.34
C GLY A 230 2.64 16.95 -28.93
N GLY A 231 1.81 16.35 -28.05
CA GLY A 231 2.23 16.03 -26.69
C GLY A 231 3.39 15.04 -26.63
N ALA A 232 3.39 14.02 -27.51
CA ALA A 232 4.50 13.08 -27.63
C ALA A 232 5.80 13.76 -28.09
N LEU A 233 5.69 14.69 -29.05
CA LEU A 233 6.85 15.44 -29.55
C LEU A 233 7.47 16.32 -28.46
N GLU A 234 6.64 17.01 -27.67
CA GLU A 234 7.10 17.75 -26.49
C GLU A 234 7.77 16.83 -25.47
N ALA A 235 7.14 15.70 -25.14
CA ALA A 235 7.68 14.70 -24.20
C ALA A 235 9.01 14.07 -24.65
N VAL A 236 9.31 14.06 -25.95
CA VAL A 236 10.62 13.66 -26.48
C VAL A 236 11.63 14.81 -26.40
N ARG A 237 11.25 16.02 -26.84
CA ARG A 237 12.18 17.14 -27.08
C ARG A 237 12.52 17.96 -25.85
N GLU A 238 11.55 18.18 -24.99
CA GLU A 238 11.69 19.15 -23.91
C GLU A 238 12.58 18.63 -22.74
N PRO A 239 12.51 17.35 -22.33
CA PRO A 239 13.33 16.85 -21.22
C PRO A 239 14.85 16.96 -21.42
N ILE A 240 15.32 17.01 -22.67
CA ILE A 240 16.77 17.10 -22.98
C ILE A 240 17.32 18.53 -22.89
N ARG A 241 16.47 19.56 -22.75
CA ARG A 241 16.94 20.95 -22.63
C ARG A 241 17.86 21.09 -21.41
N GLY A 242 19.02 21.70 -21.61
CA GLY A 242 20.02 21.90 -20.57
C GLY A 242 20.93 20.69 -20.28
N THR A 243 20.77 19.57 -21.01
CA THR A 243 21.64 18.39 -20.87
C THR A 243 22.92 18.45 -21.71
N GLY A 244 23.05 19.44 -22.59
CA GLY A 244 24.13 19.55 -23.58
C GLY A 244 23.87 18.76 -24.88
N ARG A 245 22.75 18.04 -24.98
CA ARG A 245 22.30 17.37 -26.21
C ARG A 245 21.09 18.05 -26.84
N THR A 246 20.97 17.98 -28.17
CA THR A 246 19.80 18.44 -28.94
C THR A 246 19.37 17.39 -29.98
N PHE A 247 18.10 17.41 -30.40
CA PHE A 247 17.66 16.64 -31.57
C PHE A 247 17.88 17.45 -32.84
N ALA A 248 18.45 16.84 -33.87
CA ALA A 248 18.47 17.39 -35.22
C ALA A 248 17.03 17.49 -35.77
N THR A 249 16.83 18.36 -36.77
CA THR A 249 15.55 18.53 -37.45
C THR A 249 14.99 17.18 -37.95
N GLY A 250 13.77 16.84 -37.54
CA GLY A 250 13.08 15.61 -37.95
C GLY A 250 13.41 14.35 -37.13
N ALA A 251 14.45 14.35 -36.30
CA ALA A 251 14.84 13.15 -35.54
C ALA A 251 13.81 12.80 -34.45
N ALA A 252 13.33 13.78 -33.70
CA ALA A 252 12.29 13.56 -32.69
C ALA A 252 10.94 13.19 -33.31
N GLU A 253 10.58 13.81 -34.44
CA GLU A 253 9.38 13.46 -35.20
C GLU A 253 9.47 12.03 -35.72
N GLN A 254 10.64 11.57 -36.14
CA GLN A 254 10.85 10.19 -36.57
C GLN A 254 10.58 9.21 -35.41
N VAL A 255 11.09 9.48 -34.20
CA VAL A 255 10.81 8.63 -33.02
C VAL A 255 9.29 8.55 -32.76
N VAL A 256 8.60 9.70 -32.77
CA VAL A 256 7.15 9.75 -32.55
C VAL A 256 6.40 9.01 -33.65
N ARG A 257 6.76 9.23 -34.93
CA ARG A 257 6.15 8.52 -36.07
C ARG A 257 6.39 7.02 -36.00
N ASP A 258 7.59 6.57 -35.67
CA ASP A 258 7.92 5.15 -35.53
C ASP A 258 7.11 4.49 -34.42
N LEU A 259 6.95 5.17 -33.27
CA LEU A 259 6.10 4.68 -32.17
C LEU A 259 4.62 4.59 -32.57
N ILE A 260 4.18 5.50 -33.44
CA ILE A 260 2.84 5.51 -34.00
C ILE A 260 2.65 4.36 -35.02
N THR A 261 3.58 4.17 -35.97
CA THR A 261 3.50 3.10 -36.99
C THR A 261 3.68 1.70 -36.42
N VAL A 262 4.44 1.56 -35.34
CA VAL A 262 4.52 0.30 -34.57
C VAL A 262 3.15 -0.16 -34.07
N ARG A 263 2.15 0.73 -33.96
CA ARG A 263 0.77 0.37 -33.59
C ARG A 263 -0.10 -0.10 -34.77
N THR A 264 0.32 0.08 -36.04
CA THR A 264 -0.62 0.11 -37.18
C THR A 264 -0.38 -0.86 -38.33
N ARG A 265 0.31 -1.99 -38.12
CA ARG A 265 0.37 -3.03 -39.18
C ARG A 265 -0.89 -3.92 -39.23
N THR A 266 -2.07 -3.31 -39.22
CA THR A 266 -3.35 -3.94 -39.62
C THR A 266 -3.73 -3.44 -41.02
N ASN A 267 -4.10 -4.35 -41.92
CA ASN A 267 -4.55 -4.03 -43.29
C ASN A 267 -5.95 -3.39 -43.31
N GLY A 268 -6.09 -2.23 -42.68
CA GLY A 268 -7.31 -1.42 -42.72
C GLY A 268 -6.96 0.04 -42.52
N THR A 269 -7.68 0.92 -43.22
CA THR A 269 -7.61 2.39 -43.18
C THR A 269 -7.86 2.95 -41.78
N TYR A 270 -6.92 2.76 -40.86
CA TYR A 270 -7.02 3.26 -39.49
C TYR A 270 -5.80 4.11 -39.16
N GLU A 271 -6.02 5.42 -39.04
CA GLU A 271 -4.99 6.32 -38.56
C GLU A 271 -4.81 6.13 -37.04
N PRO A 272 -3.58 5.95 -36.56
CA PRO A 272 -3.30 5.82 -35.13
C PRO A 272 -3.48 7.15 -34.38
N GLU A 273 -4.25 7.12 -33.28
CA GLU A 273 -4.64 8.30 -32.49
C GLU A 273 -3.57 8.83 -31.50
N GLY A 274 -2.37 8.23 -31.41
CA GLY A 274 -1.30 8.75 -30.54
C GLY A 274 -0.27 7.72 -30.05
N VAL A 275 0.62 8.16 -29.13
CA VAL A 275 1.75 7.40 -28.58
C VAL A 275 1.53 7.01 -27.11
N GLU A 276 1.83 5.76 -26.76
CA GLU A 276 1.83 5.32 -25.36
C GLU A 276 3.04 5.87 -24.60
N PRO A 277 2.84 6.59 -23.48
CA PRO A 277 3.95 7.17 -22.71
C PRO A 277 4.99 6.16 -22.24
N VAL A 278 4.58 4.96 -21.85
CA VAL A 278 5.52 3.89 -21.45
C VAL A 278 6.45 3.50 -22.58
N GLN A 279 5.93 3.30 -23.80
CA GLN A 279 6.76 2.96 -24.96
C GLN A 279 7.71 4.11 -25.31
N LEU A 280 7.22 5.35 -25.27
CA LEU A 280 8.04 6.55 -25.49
C LEU A 280 9.20 6.61 -24.50
N GLN A 281 8.93 6.42 -23.20
CA GLN A 281 9.96 6.47 -22.17
C GLN A 281 10.99 5.34 -22.31
N VAL A 282 10.56 4.12 -22.61
CA VAL A 282 11.46 2.98 -22.86
C VAL A 282 12.42 3.29 -24.01
N VAL A 283 11.88 3.78 -25.14
CA VAL A 283 12.68 4.07 -26.33
C VAL A 283 13.64 5.24 -26.08
N CYS A 284 13.15 6.32 -25.48
CA CYS A 284 13.97 7.51 -25.24
C CYS A 284 15.06 7.25 -24.19
N GLU A 285 14.77 6.50 -23.12
CA GLU A 285 15.76 6.11 -22.12
C GLU A 285 16.83 5.19 -22.74
N ALA A 286 16.41 4.17 -23.51
CA ALA A 286 17.34 3.28 -24.18
C ALA A 286 18.25 4.05 -25.15
N LEU A 287 17.66 4.90 -25.99
CA LEU A 287 18.39 5.75 -26.94
C LEU A 287 19.42 6.60 -26.20
N TRP A 288 19.00 7.32 -25.15
CA TRP A 288 19.88 8.17 -24.35
C TRP A 288 21.09 7.43 -23.80
N LYS A 289 20.89 6.22 -23.26
CA LYS A 289 21.95 5.38 -22.67
C LYS A 289 22.89 4.76 -23.70
N SER A 290 22.39 4.50 -24.91
CA SER A 290 23.19 3.91 -25.97
C SER A 290 24.13 4.89 -26.67
N LEU A 291 23.85 6.20 -26.57
CA LEU A 291 24.63 7.24 -27.23
C LEU A 291 25.90 7.59 -26.43
N PRO A 292 27.08 7.71 -27.09
CA PRO A 292 28.32 8.12 -26.45
C PRO A 292 28.19 9.43 -25.64
N PRO A 293 28.90 9.59 -24.52
CA PRO A 293 28.82 10.80 -23.68
C PRO A 293 29.06 12.10 -24.45
N GLU A 294 29.94 12.06 -25.46
CA GLU A 294 30.35 13.20 -26.30
C GLU A 294 29.30 13.62 -27.35
N THR A 295 28.23 12.84 -27.55
CA THR A 295 27.20 13.13 -28.57
C THR A 295 26.43 14.41 -28.20
N ALA A 296 26.64 15.49 -28.95
CA ALA A 296 25.94 16.77 -28.77
C ALA A 296 24.62 16.86 -29.56
N GLU A 297 24.50 16.15 -30.69
CA GLU A 297 23.31 16.19 -31.54
C GLU A 297 22.84 14.76 -31.87
N ILE A 298 21.54 14.49 -31.68
CA ILE A 298 20.87 13.23 -31.99
C ILE A 298 20.24 13.35 -33.37
N THR A 299 20.75 12.60 -34.34
CA THR A 299 20.38 12.70 -35.76
C THR A 299 19.30 11.69 -36.14
N THR A 300 18.73 11.83 -37.34
CA THR A 300 17.79 10.85 -37.91
C THR A 300 18.42 9.47 -38.09
N ARG A 301 19.74 9.39 -38.29
CA ARG A 301 20.48 8.11 -38.39
C ARG A 301 20.53 7.37 -37.06
N ASP A 302 20.63 8.09 -35.94
CA ASP A 302 20.70 7.50 -34.61
C ASP A 302 19.37 6.88 -34.17
N VAL A 303 18.26 7.44 -34.64
CA VAL A 303 16.90 6.97 -34.33
C VAL A 303 16.36 5.95 -35.32
N HIS A 304 16.94 5.88 -36.53
CA HIS A 304 16.48 4.96 -37.57
C HIS A 304 16.55 3.49 -37.12
N HIS A 305 15.42 2.78 -37.20
CA HIS A 305 15.23 1.40 -36.69
C HIS A 305 15.47 1.19 -35.18
N TYR A 306 15.91 2.22 -34.45
CA TYR A 306 16.22 2.10 -33.02
C TYR A 306 14.97 1.87 -32.18
N THR A 307 13.86 2.55 -32.52
CA THR A 307 12.56 2.40 -31.84
C THR A 307 12.12 0.95 -31.78
N GLU A 308 12.15 0.24 -32.91
CA GLU A 308 11.74 -1.17 -32.98
C GLU A 308 12.65 -2.09 -32.17
N ARG A 309 13.97 -1.84 -32.23
CA ARG A 309 14.97 -2.61 -31.49
C ARG A 309 14.78 -2.47 -29.98
N ALA A 310 14.66 -1.23 -29.49
CA ALA A 310 14.52 -0.93 -28.07
C ALA A 310 13.23 -1.54 -27.48
N LEU A 311 12.11 -1.44 -28.20
CA LEU A 311 10.87 -2.08 -27.77
C LEU A 311 10.98 -3.61 -27.77
N SER A 312 11.59 -4.20 -28.80
CA SER A 312 11.79 -5.67 -28.87
C SER A 312 12.58 -6.19 -27.67
N GLU A 313 13.72 -5.57 -27.37
CA GLU A 313 14.55 -5.95 -26.22
C GLU A 313 13.80 -5.82 -24.89
N TYR A 314 13.07 -4.71 -24.71
CA TYR A 314 12.26 -4.47 -23.51
C TYR A 314 11.20 -5.55 -23.32
N TYR A 315 10.38 -5.80 -24.34
CA TYR A 315 9.29 -6.76 -24.28
C TYR A 315 9.79 -8.21 -24.14
N GLU A 316 10.92 -8.56 -24.77
CA GLU A 316 11.58 -9.85 -24.54
C GLU A 316 12.08 -10.02 -23.11
N GLY A 317 12.56 -8.94 -22.48
CA GLY A 317 12.89 -8.91 -21.06
C GLY A 317 11.66 -9.21 -20.20
N GLU A 318 10.55 -8.50 -20.43
CA GLU A 318 9.31 -8.68 -19.68
C GLU A 318 8.70 -10.09 -19.84
N MET A 319 8.72 -10.67 -21.05
CA MET A 319 8.27 -12.05 -21.25
C MET A 319 9.07 -13.04 -20.40
N ARG A 320 10.40 -12.91 -20.36
CA ARG A 320 11.26 -13.73 -19.52
C ARG A 320 10.97 -13.54 -18.03
N ARG A 321 10.69 -12.31 -17.59
CA ARG A 321 10.28 -12.01 -16.21
C ARG A 321 8.98 -12.75 -15.86
N ILE A 322 7.95 -12.60 -16.70
CA ILE A 322 6.65 -13.26 -16.50
C ILE A 322 6.79 -14.78 -16.50
N ALA A 323 7.59 -15.34 -17.40
CA ALA A 323 7.81 -16.78 -17.48
C ALA A 323 8.53 -17.31 -16.22
N ALA A 324 9.58 -16.64 -15.77
CA ALA A 324 10.29 -17.02 -14.55
C ALA A 324 9.39 -16.92 -13.31
N GLU A 325 8.59 -15.85 -13.23
CA GLU A 325 7.72 -15.64 -12.08
C GLU A 325 6.53 -16.61 -12.11
N ARG A 326 5.84 -16.78 -13.25
CA ARG A 326 4.52 -17.41 -13.33
C ARG A 326 4.48 -18.79 -13.99
N LEU A 327 5.53 -19.20 -14.69
CA LEU A 327 5.54 -20.41 -15.51
C LEU A 327 6.81 -21.25 -15.29
N ASP A 328 7.45 -21.15 -14.12
CA ASP A 328 8.66 -21.91 -13.77
C ASP A 328 9.80 -21.75 -14.81
N GLY A 329 9.87 -20.59 -15.46
CA GLY A 329 10.85 -20.30 -16.50
C GLY A 329 10.47 -20.80 -17.90
N ASP A 330 9.28 -21.39 -18.10
CA ASP A 330 8.80 -21.86 -19.40
C ASP A 330 8.34 -20.72 -20.31
N ASP A 331 9.32 -19.99 -20.85
CA ASP A 331 9.13 -18.92 -21.83
C ASP A 331 8.53 -19.45 -23.15
N ARG A 332 8.79 -20.72 -23.50
CA ARG A 332 8.28 -21.35 -24.72
C ARG A 332 6.77 -21.48 -24.66
N ARG A 333 6.23 -21.93 -23.53
CA ARG A 333 4.79 -22.01 -23.30
C ARG A 333 4.10 -20.65 -23.40
N LEU A 334 4.69 -19.61 -22.81
CA LEU A 334 4.13 -18.25 -22.89
C LEU A 334 4.06 -17.76 -24.34
N ARG A 335 5.14 -17.94 -25.10
CA ARG A 335 5.22 -17.52 -26.52
C ARG A 335 4.28 -18.32 -27.41
N ALA A 336 4.21 -19.64 -27.22
CA ALA A 336 3.29 -20.50 -27.95
C ALA A 336 1.84 -20.06 -27.69
N TRP A 337 1.50 -19.76 -26.44
CA TRP A 337 0.18 -19.24 -26.09
C TRP A 337 -0.13 -17.89 -26.73
N LEU A 338 0.80 -16.93 -26.69
CA LEU A 338 0.62 -15.62 -27.33
C LEU A 338 0.35 -15.79 -28.84
N ARG A 339 1.11 -16.66 -29.51
CA ARG A 339 0.92 -16.96 -30.93
C ARG A 339 -0.42 -17.60 -31.24
N LEU A 340 -0.81 -18.63 -30.48
CA LEU A 340 -2.09 -19.32 -30.70
C LEU A 340 -3.29 -18.43 -30.39
N THR A 341 -3.18 -17.53 -29.41
CA THR A 341 -4.29 -16.68 -28.98
C THR A 341 -4.44 -15.44 -29.86
N PHE A 342 -3.32 -14.85 -30.31
CA PHE A 342 -3.32 -13.55 -31.02
C PHE A 342 -2.75 -13.58 -32.44
N GLY A 343 -2.11 -14.68 -32.86
CA GLY A 343 -1.33 -14.75 -34.10
C GLY A 343 -2.05 -15.31 -35.34
N ASP A 344 -3.10 -16.12 -35.18
CA ASP A 344 -3.60 -17.01 -36.25
C ASP A 344 -5.00 -16.64 -36.80
N GLN A 345 -5.40 -15.37 -36.78
CA GLN A 345 -6.71 -14.95 -37.32
C GLN A 345 -6.61 -14.40 -38.76
N PRO A 346 -7.29 -15.02 -39.75
CA PRO A 346 -7.30 -14.56 -41.14
C PRO A 346 -8.06 -13.23 -41.23
N GLY A 347 -7.37 -12.17 -41.67
CA GLY A 347 -7.90 -10.80 -41.74
C GLY A 347 -7.13 -9.77 -40.89
N GLY A 348 -6.11 -10.21 -40.15
CA GLY A 348 -5.30 -9.34 -39.31
C GLY A 348 -5.87 -9.16 -37.91
N ARG A 349 -5.01 -8.58 -37.05
CA ARG A 349 -5.07 -8.50 -35.58
C ARG A 349 -6.41 -7.92 -35.11
N GLN A 350 -7.32 -8.78 -34.66
CA GLN A 350 -8.53 -8.35 -33.98
C GLN A 350 -8.40 -8.53 -32.46
N PRO A 351 -8.94 -7.59 -31.68
CA PRO A 351 -9.09 -7.73 -30.23
C PRO A 351 -9.78 -9.05 -29.88
N VAL A 352 -9.18 -9.83 -28.97
CA VAL A 352 -9.68 -11.13 -28.55
C VAL A 352 -10.51 -10.97 -27.28
N ARG A 353 -11.75 -11.48 -27.26
CA ARG A 353 -12.62 -11.37 -26.07
C ARG A 353 -11.93 -11.92 -24.82
N ARG A 354 -12.05 -11.22 -23.67
CA ARG A 354 -11.43 -11.65 -22.38
C ARG A 354 -11.78 -13.09 -21.99
N SER A 355 -13.02 -13.51 -22.27
CA SER A 355 -13.49 -14.87 -22.01
C SER A 355 -12.72 -15.90 -22.83
N ALA A 356 -12.48 -15.64 -24.11
CA ALA A 356 -11.67 -16.49 -24.97
C ALA A 356 -10.21 -16.53 -24.52
N VAL A 357 -9.62 -15.39 -24.14
CA VAL A 357 -8.25 -15.33 -23.60
C VAL A 357 -8.13 -16.15 -22.31
N ARG A 358 -9.12 -16.06 -21.40
CA ARG A 358 -9.18 -16.90 -20.19
C ARG A 358 -9.31 -18.39 -20.49
N ASN A 359 -10.02 -18.76 -21.55
CA ASN A 359 -10.26 -20.14 -21.92
C ASN A 359 -9.10 -20.74 -22.73
N ALA A 360 -8.17 -19.93 -23.23
CA ALA A 360 -7.02 -20.36 -24.03
C ALA A 360 -5.91 -21.07 -23.22
N GLY A 361 -6.17 -21.46 -21.96
CA GLY A 361 -5.31 -22.37 -21.20
C GLY A 361 -4.13 -21.73 -20.44
N LEU A 362 -3.94 -20.41 -20.52
CA LEU A 362 -3.04 -19.68 -19.64
C LEU A 362 -3.81 -19.16 -18.44
N GLY A 363 -3.33 -19.43 -17.22
CA GLY A 363 -4.04 -19.05 -16.00
C GLY A 363 -4.30 -17.53 -15.90
N ALA A 364 -5.42 -17.15 -15.29
CA ALA A 364 -5.85 -15.74 -15.15
C ALA A 364 -4.78 -14.83 -14.53
N ALA A 365 -3.96 -15.37 -13.63
CA ALA A 365 -2.87 -14.64 -13.00
C ALA A 365 -1.73 -14.28 -13.97
N VAL A 366 -1.44 -15.13 -14.96
CA VAL A 366 -0.46 -14.83 -16.02
C VAL A 366 -0.98 -13.73 -16.93
N ILE A 367 -2.26 -13.81 -17.31
CA ILE A 367 -2.93 -12.78 -18.10
C ILE A 367 -2.90 -11.44 -17.37
N ALA A 368 -3.20 -11.43 -16.06
CA ALA A 368 -3.13 -10.22 -15.24
C ALA A 368 -1.73 -9.58 -15.25
N GLN A 369 -0.65 -10.38 -15.20
CA GLN A 369 0.72 -9.87 -15.31
C GLN A 369 1.06 -9.34 -16.70
N LEU A 370 0.60 -10.01 -17.76
CA LEU A 370 0.78 -9.51 -19.13
C LEU A 370 0.14 -8.13 -19.31
N VAL A 371 -1.03 -7.89 -18.71
CA VAL A 371 -1.65 -6.56 -18.72
C VAL A 371 -0.92 -5.58 -17.78
N LYS A 372 -0.51 -6.03 -16.58
CA LYS A 372 0.23 -5.20 -15.62
C LYS A 372 1.54 -4.67 -16.20
N ARG A 373 2.27 -5.50 -16.96
CA ARG A 373 3.57 -5.18 -17.58
C ARG A 373 3.45 -4.61 -19.00
N HIS A 374 2.23 -4.26 -19.43
CA HIS A 374 1.95 -3.62 -20.72
C HIS A 374 2.29 -4.47 -21.96
N LEU A 375 2.22 -5.81 -21.87
CA LEU A 375 2.28 -6.70 -23.05
C LEU A 375 0.91 -6.90 -23.69
N LEU A 376 -0.15 -6.89 -22.87
CA LEU A 376 -1.54 -6.91 -23.31
C LEU A 376 -2.24 -5.62 -22.88
N ARG A 377 -3.15 -5.14 -23.72
CA ARG A 377 -4.01 -3.98 -23.44
C ARG A 377 -5.48 -4.37 -23.56
N ALA A 378 -6.33 -3.70 -22.79
CA ALA A 378 -7.77 -3.81 -22.94
C ALA A 378 -8.22 -2.85 -24.04
N ASP A 379 -8.89 -3.38 -25.07
CA ASP A 379 -9.49 -2.57 -26.11
C ASP A 379 -10.79 -1.93 -25.58
N GLN A 380 -10.95 -0.64 -25.90
CA GLN A 380 -11.95 0.26 -25.36
C GLN A 380 -13.15 0.45 -26.29
N ARG A 381 -13.05 0.09 -27.57
CA ARG A 381 -14.00 0.54 -28.60
C ARG A 381 -15.17 -0.41 -28.87
N ARG A 382 -15.12 -1.64 -28.37
CA ARG A 382 -16.19 -2.64 -28.52
C ARG A 382 -16.55 -3.17 -27.14
N GLY A 383 -17.74 -2.80 -26.65
CA GLY A 383 -18.28 -3.31 -25.40
C GLY A 383 -18.11 -4.82 -25.30
N GLU A 384 -17.61 -5.29 -24.15
CA GLU A 384 -17.00 -6.60 -23.85
C GLU A 384 -15.47 -6.68 -23.92
N GLY A 385 -14.77 -5.88 -23.12
CA GLY A 385 -13.48 -6.20 -22.47
C GLY A 385 -12.45 -7.01 -23.27
N SER A 386 -12.29 -6.78 -24.57
CA SER A 386 -11.33 -7.50 -25.40
C SER A 386 -9.90 -7.15 -25.00
N LEU A 387 -8.99 -8.10 -25.18
CA LEU A 387 -7.56 -7.92 -25.01
C LEU A 387 -6.88 -7.96 -26.37
N GLU A 388 -5.83 -7.18 -26.53
CA GLU A 388 -5.00 -7.16 -27.72
C GLU A 388 -3.52 -6.97 -27.32
N LEU A 389 -2.60 -7.27 -28.25
CA LEU A 389 -1.17 -7.10 -28.00
C LEU A 389 -0.82 -5.60 -27.96
N ALA A 390 0.00 -5.21 -26.99
CA ALA A 390 0.56 -3.86 -26.94
C ALA A 390 1.70 -3.67 -27.95
N TYR A 391 2.34 -4.76 -28.36
CA TYR A 391 3.43 -4.76 -29.33
C TYR A 391 3.39 -5.97 -30.26
N ASP A 392 3.43 -5.71 -31.55
CA ASP A 392 3.17 -6.68 -32.61
C ASP A 392 4.19 -7.80 -32.73
N ARG A 393 5.48 -7.51 -32.47
CA ARG A 393 6.54 -8.52 -32.62
C ARG A 393 6.60 -9.51 -31.45
N LEU A 394 5.74 -9.36 -30.44
CA LEU A 394 5.58 -10.35 -29.36
C LEU A 394 5.22 -11.75 -29.90
N VAL A 395 4.54 -11.83 -31.04
CA VAL A 395 4.12 -13.10 -31.66
C VAL A 395 5.01 -13.55 -32.81
N GLN A 396 5.89 -12.69 -33.34
CA GLN A 396 6.78 -13.07 -34.44
C GLN A 396 7.86 -14.05 -33.96
N PRO A 397 8.37 -14.94 -34.82
CA PRO A 397 9.61 -15.68 -34.55
C PRO A 397 10.73 -14.68 -34.25
N ALA A 398 11.48 -14.88 -33.18
CA ALA A 398 12.71 -14.11 -32.96
C ALA A 398 13.64 -14.41 -34.15
N GLU A 399 13.83 -13.46 -35.05
CA GLU A 399 14.71 -13.65 -36.21
C GLU A 399 16.12 -13.94 -35.68
N GLN A 400 16.65 -15.11 -36.03
CA GLN A 400 17.95 -15.60 -35.55
C GLN A 400 19.15 -14.78 -36.08
N GLY A 401 18.92 -13.76 -36.91
CA GLY A 401 19.95 -13.05 -37.65
C GLY A 401 20.46 -11.75 -37.05
N ASP A 402 19.82 -11.17 -36.03
CA ASP A 402 20.11 -9.80 -35.56
C ASP A 402 20.41 -9.73 -34.05
N ARG A 403 21.05 -10.78 -33.50
CA ARG A 403 21.58 -10.74 -32.12
C ARG A 403 23.02 -10.21 -32.15
N PRO A 404 23.26 -8.92 -31.84
CA PRO A 404 24.63 -8.44 -31.63
C PRO A 404 25.24 -9.14 -30.42
N ALA A 405 26.52 -9.52 -30.55
CA ALA A 405 27.31 -10.22 -29.54
C ALA A 405 27.64 -9.38 -28.28
N ASP A 406 27.27 -8.08 -28.25
CA ASP A 406 27.83 -7.11 -27.31
C ASP A 406 26.86 -6.55 -26.25
N LEU A 407 25.61 -7.03 -26.23
CA LEU A 407 24.64 -6.70 -25.16
C LEU A 407 23.92 -7.98 -24.71
N SER A 408 24.47 -8.62 -23.68
CA SER A 408 23.82 -9.77 -23.05
C SER A 408 22.46 -9.33 -22.51
N LEU A 409 21.36 -9.90 -23.05
CA LEU A 409 20.02 -9.67 -22.51
C LEU A 409 20.05 -9.80 -20.97
N PRO A 410 19.46 -8.86 -20.20
CA PRO A 410 19.60 -8.87 -18.75
C PRO A 410 19.09 -10.19 -18.16
N ARG A 411 19.95 -10.89 -17.40
CA ARG A 411 19.53 -12.01 -16.55
C ARG A 411 18.73 -11.44 -15.37
N LEU A 412 17.63 -12.11 -14.99
CA LEU A 412 16.83 -11.73 -13.83
C LEU A 412 17.70 -11.68 -12.56
N GLY A 413 17.71 -10.51 -11.92
CA GLY A 413 18.45 -10.28 -10.68
C GLY A 413 17.62 -10.60 -9.44
N PRO A 414 18.23 -10.64 -8.24
CA PRO A 414 17.54 -10.90 -6.99
C PRO A 414 16.42 -9.88 -6.69
N GLU A 415 16.57 -8.62 -7.11
CA GLU A 415 15.52 -7.59 -6.95
C GLU A 415 14.26 -7.87 -7.79
N ASP A 416 14.42 -8.47 -8.97
CA ASP A 416 13.28 -8.85 -9.82
C ASP A 416 12.46 -9.95 -9.13
N PHE A 417 13.14 -10.96 -8.57
CA PHE A 417 12.49 -12.03 -7.81
C PHE A 417 11.84 -11.53 -6.53
N LEU A 418 12.49 -10.62 -5.79
CA LEU A 418 11.88 -9.97 -4.65
C LEU A 418 10.59 -9.27 -5.06
N ARG A 419 10.60 -8.43 -6.10
CA ARG A 419 9.38 -7.76 -6.59
C ARG A 419 8.27 -8.75 -6.95
N GLY A 420 8.61 -9.86 -7.60
CA GLY A 420 7.67 -10.94 -7.90
C GLY A 420 7.11 -11.61 -6.64
N ALA A 421 7.92 -11.76 -5.59
CA ALA A 421 7.50 -12.29 -4.29
C ALA A 421 6.55 -11.32 -3.55
N GLU A 422 6.86 -10.03 -3.52
CA GLU A 422 6.00 -8.99 -2.95
C GLU A 422 4.64 -8.92 -3.68
N ASP A 423 4.65 -9.08 -5.00
CA ASP A 423 3.45 -9.20 -5.83
C ASP A 423 2.60 -10.42 -5.46
N ALA A 424 3.23 -11.60 -5.33
CA ALA A 424 2.54 -12.82 -4.96
C ALA A 424 1.94 -12.75 -3.54
N LEU A 425 2.65 -12.14 -2.59
CA LEU A 425 2.14 -11.91 -1.24
C LEU A 425 0.93 -10.97 -1.22
N ARG A 426 0.92 -9.93 -2.06
CA ARG A 426 -0.25 -9.05 -2.24
C ARG A 426 -1.46 -9.77 -2.86
N GLU A 427 -1.21 -10.76 -3.70
CA GLU A 427 -2.23 -11.62 -4.31
C GLU A 427 -2.72 -12.75 -3.38
N ASP A 428 -2.21 -12.84 -2.14
CA ASP A 428 -2.47 -13.92 -1.18
C ASP A 428 -1.98 -15.30 -1.65
N ASP A 429 -1.06 -15.34 -2.62
CA ASP A 429 -0.40 -16.56 -3.09
C ASP A 429 0.87 -16.81 -2.27
N LEU A 430 0.66 -17.23 -1.01
CA LEU A 430 1.73 -17.42 -0.03
C LEU A 430 2.76 -18.47 -0.49
N ARG A 431 2.34 -19.51 -1.22
CA ARG A 431 3.25 -20.56 -1.72
C ARG A 431 4.27 -19.99 -2.70
N ARG A 432 3.77 -19.25 -3.67
CA ARG A 432 4.59 -18.60 -4.70
C ARG A 432 5.46 -17.48 -4.11
N ALA A 433 4.92 -16.70 -3.18
CA ALA A 433 5.67 -15.64 -2.51
C ALA A 433 6.93 -16.20 -1.82
N ALA A 434 6.79 -17.31 -1.09
CA ALA A 434 7.94 -17.99 -0.49
C ALA A 434 8.95 -18.46 -1.54
N LYS A 435 8.49 -19.16 -2.59
CA LYS A 435 9.37 -19.67 -3.66
C LYS A 435 10.20 -18.55 -4.31
N LEU A 436 9.55 -17.43 -4.67
CA LEU A 436 10.24 -16.30 -5.30
C LEU A 436 11.16 -15.58 -4.31
N GLY A 437 10.79 -15.51 -3.03
CA GLY A 437 11.63 -14.97 -1.96
C GLY A 437 12.89 -15.79 -1.72
N GLU A 438 12.76 -17.11 -1.65
CA GLU A 438 13.88 -18.05 -1.50
C GLU A 438 14.83 -17.97 -2.71
N GLU A 439 14.29 -17.87 -3.93
CA GLU A 439 15.09 -17.67 -5.14
C GLU A 439 15.81 -16.31 -5.13
N ALA A 440 15.13 -15.24 -4.68
CA ALA A 440 15.74 -13.93 -4.50
C ALA A 440 16.91 -13.99 -3.51
N LEU A 441 16.72 -14.69 -2.38
CA LEU A 441 17.74 -14.86 -1.35
C LEU A 441 18.93 -15.67 -1.87
N ALA A 442 18.68 -16.77 -2.57
CA ALA A 442 19.71 -17.63 -3.14
C ALA A 442 20.57 -16.91 -4.20
N ARG A 443 19.99 -15.95 -4.94
CA ARG A 443 20.69 -15.15 -5.95
C ARG A 443 21.30 -13.86 -5.40
N SER A 444 20.95 -13.47 -4.18
CA SER A 444 21.52 -12.29 -3.53
C SER A 444 22.96 -12.58 -3.07
N LYS A 445 23.85 -11.61 -3.27
CA LYS A 445 25.22 -11.72 -2.76
C LYS A 445 25.23 -11.53 -1.24
N GLU A 446 26.18 -12.16 -0.56
CA GLU A 446 26.31 -12.09 0.91
C GLU A 446 26.56 -10.67 1.42
N ASP A 447 27.23 -9.83 0.63
CA ASP A 447 27.55 -8.43 0.95
C ASP A 447 26.37 -7.47 0.73
N ASP A 448 25.31 -7.88 0.02
CA ASP A 448 24.11 -7.06 -0.20
C ASP A 448 23.14 -7.15 0.98
N LEU A 449 23.63 -6.73 2.15
CA LEU A 449 22.94 -6.86 3.44
C LEU A 449 21.56 -6.21 3.44
N ARG A 450 21.38 -5.07 2.75
CA ARG A 450 20.08 -4.38 2.70
C ARG A 450 19.06 -5.15 1.87
N LEU A 451 19.47 -5.70 0.73
CA LEU A 451 18.57 -6.51 -0.09
C LEU A 451 18.19 -7.79 0.63
N ARG A 452 19.18 -8.49 1.22
CA ARG A 452 18.93 -9.69 2.03
C ARG A 452 17.96 -9.42 3.18
N ALA A 453 18.17 -8.33 3.94
CA ALA A 453 17.28 -7.95 5.03
C ALA A 453 15.83 -7.72 4.58
N ARG A 454 15.64 -7.09 3.41
CA ARG A 454 14.30 -6.91 2.81
C ARG A 454 13.67 -8.24 2.40
N ILE A 455 14.45 -9.15 1.81
CA ILE A 455 13.98 -10.48 1.42
C ILE A 455 13.56 -11.29 2.65
N GLU A 456 14.41 -11.32 3.68
CA GLU A 456 14.12 -12.00 4.95
C GLU A 456 12.87 -11.41 5.64
N SER A 457 12.73 -10.08 5.70
CA SER A 457 11.51 -9.48 6.26
C SER A 457 10.25 -9.83 5.46
N MET A 458 10.36 -9.95 4.13
CA MET A 458 9.24 -10.37 3.29
C MET A 458 8.91 -11.86 3.49
N LEU A 459 9.91 -12.73 3.62
CA LEU A 459 9.70 -14.14 3.97
C LEU A 459 9.10 -14.31 5.37
N GLY A 460 9.49 -13.48 6.34
CA GLY A 460 8.86 -13.42 7.66
C GLY A 460 7.39 -13.04 7.60
N ASN A 461 7.01 -12.11 6.71
CA ASN A 461 5.60 -11.80 6.45
C ASN A 461 4.85 -13.00 5.85
N VAL A 462 5.47 -13.75 4.92
CA VAL A 462 4.87 -14.96 4.35
C VAL A 462 4.66 -16.04 5.42
N ALA A 463 5.66 -16.26 6.29
CA ALA A 463 5.56 -17.21 7.40
C ALA A 463 4.46 -16.80 8.39
N HIS A 464 4.34 -15.50 8.67
CA HIS A 464 3.33 -14.96 9.58
C HIS A 464 1.91 -15.22 9.07
N GLU A 465 1.64 -14.96 7.79
CA GLU A 465 0.33 -15.21 7.18
C GLU A 465 0.00 -16.71 7.10
N ARG A 466 1.01 -17.59 7.07
CA ARG A 466 0.82 -19.05 7.17
C ARG A 466 0.56 -19.54 8.61
N GLY A 467 0.73 -18.67 9.61
CA GLY A 467 0.64 -19.04 11.03
C GLY A 467 1.87 -19.75 11.58
N ASP A 468 3.00 -19.77 10.85
CA ASP A 468 4.26 -20.38 11.30
C ASP A 468 5.05 -19.37 12.14
N LEU A 469 4.80 -19.38 13.45
CA LEU A 469 5.39 -18.43 14.38
C LEU A 469 6.91 -18.58 14.51
N GLU A 470 7.44 -19.81 14.45
CA GLU A 470 8.87 -20.07 14.58
C GLU A 470 9.62 -19.55 13.36
N ALA A 471 9.16 -19.89 12.15
CA ALA A 471 9.76 -19.36 10.92
C ALA A 471 9.63 -17.83 10.84
N THR A 472 8.51 -17.27 11.31
CA THR A 472 8.32 -15.81 11.37
C THR A 472 9.39 -15.14 12.21
N ILE A 473 9.62 -15.63 13.44
CA ILE A 473 10.62 -15.09 14.35
C ILE A 473 12.03 -15.26 13.78
N ALA A 474 12.33 -16.41 13.17
CA ALA A 474 13.63 -16.67 12.55
C ALA A 474 13.94 -15.67 11.43
N HIS A 475 13.04 -15.52 10.46
CA HIS A 475 13.20 -14.59 9.34
C HIS A 475 13.30 -13.12 9.80
N TYR A 476 12.45 -12.68 10.74
CA TYR A 476 12.57 -11.32 11.28
C TYR A 476 13.87 -11.09 12.05
N SER A 477 14.38 -12.11 12.74
CA SER A 477 15.67 -12.01 13.46
C SER A 477 16.84 -11.86 12.48
N GLU A 478 16.86 -12.63 11.39
CA GLU A 478 17.88 -12.47 10.35
C GLU A 478 17.77 -11.13 9.62
N ALA A 479 16.55 -10.67 9.33
CA ALA A 479 16.32 -9.34 8.77
C ALA A 479 16.86 -8.24 9.71
N ALA A 480 16.58 -8.34 11.02
CA ALA A 480 17.02 -7.36 12.01
C ALA A 480 18.55 -7.30 12.08
N LYS A 481 19.24 -8.44 12.14
CA LYS A 481 20.71 -8.54 12.12
C LYS A 481 21.30 -7.93 10.85
N ALA A 482 20.73 -8.24 9.68
CA ALA A 482 21.21 -7.73 8.41
C ALA A 482 21.02 -6.21 8.26
N PHE A 483 19.86 -5.67 8.69
CA PHE A 483 19.63 -4.22 8.72
C PHE A 483 20.54 -3.50 9.71
N GLU A 484 20.76 -4.06 10.91
CA GLU A 484 21.68 -3.52 11.91
C GLU A 484 23.10 -3.42 11.33
N THR A 485 23.59 -4.50 10.72
CA THR A 485 24.92 -4.56 10.10
C THR A 485 25.04 -3.59 8.92
N ALA A 486 23.94 -3.36 8.18
CA ALA A 486 23.88 -2.40 7.08
C ALA A 486 23.71 -0.93 7.52
N GLY A 487 23.70 -0.65 8.83
CA GLY A 487 23.50 0.68 9.41
C GLY A 487 22.07 1.23 9.29
N ALA A 488 21.09 0.38 8.99
CA ALA A 488 19.68 0.75 8.82
C ALA A 488 18.90 0.58 10.13
N VAL A 489 19.36 1.20 11.21
CA VAL A 489 18.84 1.04 12.59
C VAL A 489 17.33 1.28 12.70
N GLY A 490 16.79 2.23 11.92
CA GLY A 490 15.35 2.53 11.92
C GLY A 490 14.47 1.35 11.46
N ALA A 491 14.99 0.44 10.63
CA ALA A 491 14.26 -0.76 10.20
C ALA A 491 14.26 -1.88 11.26
N VAL A 492 15.20 -1.83 12.22
CA VAL A 492 15.36 -2.87 13.26
C VAL A 492 14.26 -2.78 14.31
N GLY A 493 13.86 -1.56 14.70
CA GLY A 493 12.83 -1.34 15.74
C GLY A 493 11.51 -2.08 15.46
N PRO A 494 10.89 -1.93 14.28
CA PRO A 494 9.69 -2.67 13.92
C PRO A 494 9.86 -4.19 13.93
N LEU A 495 11.00 -4.71 13.51
CA LEU A 495 11.28 -6.16 13.51
C LEU A 495 11.35 -6.72 14.92
N LEU A 496 12.07 -6.05 15.81
CA LEU A 496 12.14 -6.42 17.22
C LEU A 496 10.78 -6.26 17.92
N THR A 497 9.99 -5.26 17.53
CA THR A 497 8.60 -5.08 18.01
C THR A 497 7.71 -6.24 17.58
N ALA A 498 7.80 -6.67 16.32
CA ALA A 498 7.11 -7.86 15.83
C ALA A 498 7.49 -9.10 16.64
N ILE A 499 8.79 -9.37 16.81
CA ILE A 499 9.27 -10.52 17.58
C ILE A 499 8.76 -10.45 19.02
N GLY A 500 8.86 -9.29 19.68
CA GLY A 500 8.39 -9.09 21.04
C GLY A 500 6.89 -9.36 21.21
N ARG A 501 6.05 -8.87 20.30
CA ARG A 501 4.60 -9.17 20.29
C ARG A 501 4.31 -10.65 20.09
N LEU A 502 5.01 -11.31 19.17
CA LEU A 502 4.85 -12.75 18.93
C LEU A 502 5.26 -13.57 20.16
N ARG A 503 6.37 -13.21 20.82
CA ARG A 503 6.80 -13.85 22.08
C ARG A 503 5.78 -13.64 23.20
N LEU A 504 5.20 -12.46 23.29
CA LEU A 504 4.15 -12.18 24.27
C LEU A 504 2.90 -13.05 24.01
N ALA A 505 2.48 -13.16 22.74
CA ALA A 505 1.36 -14.01 22.33
C ALA A 505 1.61 -15.51 22.60
N GLN A 506 2.87 -15.96 22.52
CA GLN A 506 3.28 -17.32 22.89
C GLN A 506 3.37 -17.56 24.41
N GLY A 507 3.13 -16.54 25.24
CA GLY A 507 3.21 -16.65 26.71
C GLY A 507 4.62 -16.48 27.27
N PHE A 508 5.53 -15.84 26.54
CA PHE A 508 6.91 -15.58 26.98
C PHE A 508 7.15 -14.08 27.27
N PRO A 509 6.53 -13.49 28.31
CA PRO A 509 6.60 -12.05 28.58
C PRO A 509 8.04 -11.58 28.87
N ALA A 510 8.87 -12.40 29.51
CA ALA A 510 10.26 -12.04 29.78
C ALA A 510 11.09 -11.90 28.48
N GLU A 511 10.84 -12.74 27.48
CA GLU A 511 11.48 -12.61 26.17
C GLU A 511 10.95 -11.39 25.43
N ALA A 512 9.63 -11.17 25.46
CA ALA A 512 8.99 -9.99 24.87
C ALA A 512 9.56 -8.68 25.42
N VAL A 513 9.74 -8.58 26.74
CA VAL A 513 10.35 -7.40 27.38
C VAL A 513 11.77 -7.16 26.87
N ARG A 514 12.60 -8.20 26.69
CA ARG A 514 13.96 -8.04 26.15
C ARG A 514 13.95 -7.47 24.74
N GLU A 515 13.13 -8.03 23.86
CA GLU A 515 13.05 -7.61 22.46
C GLU A 515 12.49 -6.18 22.33
N LEU A 516 11.42 -5.87 23.06
CA LEU A 516 10.80 -4.54 23.05
C LEU A 516 11.69 -3.47 23.68
N HIS A 517 12.44 -3.80 24.73
CA HIS A 517 13.47 -2.92 25.27
C HIS A 517 14.59 -2.67 24.25
N ALA A 518 15.06 -3.73 23.56
CA ALA A 518 16.05 -3.60 22.50
C ALA A 518 15.55 -2.74 21.33
N ALA A 519 14.26 -2.84 20.99
CA ALA A 519 13.59 -2.00 19.99
C ALA A 519 13.53 -0.53 20.44
N MET A 520 13.13 -0.27 21.69
CA MET A 520 13.04 1.06 22.29
C MET A 520 14.39 1.78 22.28
N VAL A 521 15.48 1.07 22.61
CA VAL A 521 16.83 1.65 22.61
C VAL A 521 17.25 2.11 21.20
N ARG A 522 16.83 1.39 20.16
CA ARG A 522 17.18 1.69 18.77
C ARG A 522 16.31 2.79 18.16
N VAL A 523 15.05 2.84 18.54
CA VAL A 523 14.06 3.80 18.02
C VAL A 523 13.34 4.50 19.18
N PRO A 524 14.06 5.31 20.00
CA PRO A 524 13.49 5.95 21.19
C PRO A 524 12.45 7.03 20.87
N ALA A 525 12.38 7.46 19.61
CA ALA A 525 11.36 8.39 19.13
C ALA A 525 10.00 7.71 18.92
N ASP A 526 9.96 6.39 18.72
CA ASP A 526 8.70 5.67 18.51
C ASP A 526 8.08 5.27 19.86
N LEU A 527 7.15 6.11 20.32
CA LEU A 527 6.44 5.91 21.58
C LEU A 527 5.53 4.67 21.56
N SER A 528 5.15 4.15 20.39
CA SER A 528 4.32 2.93 20.31
C SER A 528 5.05 1.70 20.84
N ILE A 529 6.38 1.64 20.68
CA ILE A 529 7.22 0.57 21.20
C ILE A 529 7.19 0.56 22.74
N GLN A 530 7.15 1.74 23.37
CA GLN A 530 7.06 1.87 24.83
C GLN A 530 5.69 1.41 25.35
N THR A 531 4.61 1.70 24.62
CA THR A 531 3.28 1.16 24.93
C THR A 531 3.25 -0.37 24.86
N GLU A 532 3.83 -0.97 23.83
CA GLU A 532 3.96 -2.44 23.71
C GLU A 532 4.85 -3.02 24.83
N LEU A 533 5.96 -2.36 25.17
CA LEU A 533 6.82 -2.73 26.29
C LEU A 533 6.08 -2.72 27.63
N ALA A 534 5.22 -1.72 27.86
CA ALA A 534 4.40 -1.64 29.05
C ALA A 534 3.44 -2.83 29.15
N TRP A 535 2.82 -3.24 28.04
CA TRP A 535 1.99 -4.46 28.01
C TRP A 535 2.81 -5.72 28.31
N ALA A 536 4.01 -5.86 27.74
CA ALA A 536 4.87 -7.01 28.05
C ALA A 536 5.29 -7.06 29.53
N LEU A 537 5.62 -5.91 30.12
CA LEU A 537 5.92 -5.77 31.56
C LEU A 537 4.71 -6.12 32.42
N TRP A 538 3.53 -5.63 32.05
CA TRP A 538 2.27 -5.94 32.73
C TRP A 538 2.01 -7.44 32.73
N HIS A 539 2.07 -8.10 31.58
CA HIS A 539 1.91 -9.56 31.47
C HIS A 539 2.98 -10.33 32.25
N GLY A 540 4.20 -9.79 32.36
CA GLY A 540 5.27 -10.32 33.21
C GLY A 540 5.09 -10.09 34.72
N GLY A 541 4.04 -9.39 35.15
CA GLY A 541 3.75 -9.09 36.56
C GLY A 541 4.49 -7.86 37.12
N HIS A 542 5.19 -7.10 36.28
CA HIS A 542 5.92 -5.89 36.66
C HIS A 542 5.03 -4.64 36.58
N LEU A 543 3.95 -4.60 37.37
CA LEU A 543 2.84 -3.64 37.21
C LEU A 543 3.29 -2.16 37.33
N GLU A 544 4.06 -1.82 38.36
CA GLU A 544 4.53 -0.44 38.56
C GLU A 544 5.55 -0.01 37.49
N ALA A 545 6.37 -0.94 36.99
CA ALA A 545 7.27 -0.66 35.88
C ALA A 545 6.49 -0.39 34.57
N ALA A 546 5.42 -1.15 34.31
CA ALA A 546 4.55 -0.92 33.15
C ALA A 546 3.92 0.47 33.18
N VAL A 547 3.38 0.88 34.34
CA VAL A 547 2.83 2.24 34.53
C VAL A 547 3.91 3.30 34.36
N GLY A 548 5.10 3.12 34.96
CA GLY A 548 6.21 4.06 34.84
C GLY A 548 6.71 4.27 33.41
N VAL A 549 6.69 3.22 32.57
CA VAL A 549 6.98 3.36 31.13
C VAL A 549 5.93 4.26 30.46
N LEU A 550 4.64 4.08 30.76
CA LEU A 550 3.57 4.90 30.19
C LEU A 550 3.57 6.34 30.72
N ASP A 551 3.98 6.55 31.97
CA ASP A 551 4.22 7.90 32.51
C ASP A 551 5.26 8.62 31.65
N SER A 552 6.37 7.97 31.31
CA SER A 552 7.41 8.56 30.46
C SER A 552 6.92 8.91 29.04
N VAL A 553 5.98 8.13 28.50
CA VAL A 553 5.32 8.44 27.22
C VAL A 553 4.46 9.69 27.35
N LEU A 554 3.67 9.78 28.42
CA LEU A 554 2.74 10.89 28.65
C LEU A 554 3.45 12.18 29.10
N ASP A 555 4.62 12.09 29.72
CA ASP A 555 5.47 13.26 29.99
C ASP A 555 5.99 13.89 28.68
N ARG A 556 6.22 13.07 27.65
CA ARG A 556 6.66 13.53 26.33
C ARG A 556 5.49 13.99 25.45
N GLU A 557 4.39 13.25 25.46
CA GLU A 557 3.19 13.52 24.67
C GLU A 557 1.95 13.36 25.56
N GLY A 558 1.58 14.44 26.27
CA GLY A 558 0.52 14.42 27.29
C GLY A 558 -0.84 13.93 26.81
N ASN A 559 -1.15 14.05 25.51
CA ASN A 559 -2.39 13.59 24.90
C ASN A 559 -2.19 12.34 24.04
N ASN A 560 -1.14 11.54 24.28
CA ASN A 560 -0.95 10.27 23.58
C ASN A 560 -2.07 9.29 23.95
N THR A 561 -3.02 9.10 23.03
CA THR A 561 -4.23 8.30 23.26
C THR A 561 -3.91 6.85 23.61
N ASP A 562 -2.94 6.23 22.93
CA ASP A 562 -2.58 4.82 23.17
C ASP A 562 -1.99 4.61 24.57
N ALA A 563 -1.18 5.55 25.04
CA ALA A 563 -0.62 5.53 26.38
C ALA A 563 -1.68 5.83 27.45
N LEU A 564 -2.59 6.78 27.22
CA LEU A 564 -3.73 7.05 28.10
C LEU A 564 -4.64 5.81 28.22
N LEU A 565 -4.99 5.18 27.09
CA LEU A 565 -5.79 3.97 27.06
C LEU A 565 -5.10 2.83 27.83
N SER A 566 -3.83 2.57 27.52
CA SER A 566 -3.08 1.46 28.13
C SER A 566 -2.90 1.68 29.64
N ARG A 567 -2.53 2.90 30.07
CA ARG A 567 -2.32 3.22 31.48
C ARG A 567 -3.64 3.17 32.24
N GLY A 568 -4.70 3.75 31.68
CA GLY A 568 -6.04 3.72 32.26
C GLY A 568 -6.57 2.29 32.48
N GLN A 569 -6.36 1.40 31.51
CA GLN A 569 -6.71 -0.02 31.64
C GLN A 569 -5.95 -0.70 32.78
N MET A 570 -4.62 -0.54 32.83
CA MET A 570 -3.78 -1.11 33.88
C MET A 570 -4.16 -0.57 35.26
N LEU A 571 -4.38 0.74 35.39
CA LEU A 571 -4.78 1.40 36.64
C LEU A 571 -6.13 0.89 37.16
N ALA A 572 -7.10 0.63 36.28
CA ALA A 572 -8.39 0.05 36.67
C ALA A 572 -8.21 -1.35 37.29
N GLY A 573 -7.36 -2.19 36.67
CA GLY A 573 -7.00 -3.50 37.22
C GLY A 573 -6.29 -3.46 38.56
N MET A 574 -5.48 -2.42 38.79
CA MET A 574 -4.79 -2.17 40.06
C MET A 574 -5.69 -1.55 41.14
N GLY A 575 -6.97 -1.27 40.85
CA GLY A 575 -7.89 -0.60 41.78
C GLY A 575 -7.65 0.90 41.94
N LYS A 576 -6.82 1.52 41.08
CA LYS A 576 -6.54 2.97 41.09
C LYS A 576 -7.64 3.73 40.30
N ALA A 577 -8.90 3.53 40.69
CA ALA A 577 -10.10 3.89 39.92
C ALA A 577 -10.16 5.35 39.43
N LYS A 578 -9.92 6.33 40.31
CA LYS A 578 -9.96 7.76 39.95
C LYS A 578 -8.92 8.14 38.89
N ALA A 579 -7.72 7.56 38.97
CA ALA A 579 -6.67 7.80 37.98
C ALA A 579 -6.99 7.11 36.65
N ALA A 580 -7.57 5.91 36.70
CA ALA A 580 -8.04 5.19 35.52
C ALA A 580 -9.12 5.98 34.76
N LEU A 581 -10.15 6.47 35.45
CA LEU A 581 -11.20 7.31 34.85
C LEU A 581 -10.61 8.55 34.19
N ARG A 582 -9.71 9.27 34.87
CA ARG A 582 -9.07 10.47 34.32
C ARG A 582 -8.39 10.20 32.97
N ASP A 583 -7.67 9.09 32.85
CA ASP A 583 -6.95 8.75 31.62
C ASP A 583 -7.90 8.23 30.52
N LEU A 584 -8.85 7.36 30.87
CA LEU A 584 -9.83 6.79 29.94
C LEU A 584 -10.80 7.86 29.42
N ASP A 585 -11.21 8.82 30.25
CA ASP A 585 -12.03 9.96 29.84
C ASP A 585 -11.31 10.86 28.85
N ARG A 586 -10.02 11.14 29.09
CA ARG A 586 -9.18 11.92 28.16
C ARG A 586 -8.93 11.19 26.84
N ALA A 587 -9.04 9.87 26.83
CA ALA A 587 -8.91 9.04 25.64
C ALA A 587 -10.23 8.80 24.89
N LYS A 588 -11.35 9.41 25.33
CA LYS A 588 -12.64 9.26 24.64
C LYS A 588 -12.60 9.81 23.20
N PRO A 589 -13.34 9.19 22.26
CA PRO A 589 -14.26 8.06 22.47
C PRO A 589 -13.53 6.72 22.65
N LEU A 590 -13.98 5.89 23.60
CA LEU A 590 -13.42 4.56 23.86
C LEU A 590 -13.90 3.58 22.77
N ARG A 591 -12.98 3.15 21.90
CA ARG A 591 -13.30 2.33 20.72
C ARG A 591 -13.18 0.82 20.93
N TRP A 592 -12.45 0.42 21.97
CA TRP A 592 -12.08 -0.97 22.21
C TRP A 592 -12.90 -1.54 23.37
N PRO A 593 -13.54 -2.71 23.20
CA PRO A 593 -14.31 -3.34 24.28
C PRO A 593 -13.55 -3.46 25.59
N PHE A 594 -12.26 -3.79 25.56
CA PHE A 594 -11.46 -3.89 26.79
C PHE A 594 -11.29 -2.54 27.50
N ALA A 595 -11.10 -1.44 26.75
CA ALA A 595 -11.02 -0.11 27.32
C ALA A 595 -12.36 0.35 27.93
N LYS A 596 -13.49 0.04 27.27
CA LYS A 596 -14.84 0.28 27.81
C LYS A 596 -15.08 -0.52 29.09
N VAL A 597 -14.75 -1.81 29.12
CA VAL A 597 -14.88 -2.65 30.32
C VAL A 597 -13.94 -2.18 31.44
N ALA A 598 -12.75 -1.68 31.14
CA ALA A 598 -11.86 -1.08 32.13
C ALA A 598 -12.41 0.24 32.69
N HIS A 599 -13.05 1.06 31.86
CA HIS A 599 -13.76 2.26 32.31
C HIS A 599 -14.95 1.88 33.21
N ALA A 600 -15.75 0.90 32.82
CA ALA A 600 -16.81 0.33 33.64
C ALA A 600 -16.30 -0.21 34.99
N LEU A 601 -15.18 -0.93 35.00
CA LEU A 601 -14.55 -1.40 36.25
C LEU A 601 -14.16 -0.23 37.16
N ALA A 602 -13.56 0.82 36.59
CA ALA A 602 -13.20 2.00 37.36
C ALA A 602 -14.44 2.75 37.89
N LEU A 603 -15.54 2.83 37.11
CA LEU A 603 -16.83 3.38 37.57
C LEU A 603 -17.44 2.57 38.73
N ALA A 604 -17.45 1.25 38.62
CA ALA A 604 -17.94 0.34 39.66
C ALA A 604 -17.14 0.49 40.96
N GLN A 605 -15.81 0.68 40.87
CA GLN A 605 -14.93 0.94 42.01
C GLN A 605 -15.17 2.32 42.67
N THR A 606 -15.88 3.25 42.01
CA THR A 606 -16.24 4.57 42.53
C THR A 606 -17.74 4.73 42.82
N ASP A 607 -18.46 3.63 43.10
CA ASP A 607 -19.90 3.56 43.43
C ASP A 607 -20.88 3.93 42.28
N SER A 608 -20.47 3.88 41.02
CA SER A 608 -21.35 4.09 39.85
C SER A 608 -21.76 2.79 39.17
N ILE A 609 -22.30 1.84 39.95
CA ILE A 609 -22.56 0.45 39.52
C ILE A 609 -23.55 0.33 38.35
N PRO A 610 -24.72 1.02 38.32
CA PRO A 610 -25.68 0.85 37.22
C PRO A 610 -25.09 1.24 35.85
N GLN A 611 -24.38 2.37 35.82
CA GLN A 611 -23.70 2.85 34.61
C GLN A 611 -22.57 1.90 34.19
N ALA A 612 -21.81 1.38 35.16
CA ALA A 612 -20.76 0.41 34.89
C ALA A 612 -21.31 -0.88 34.25
N GLN A 613 -22.42 -1.42 34.74
CA GLN A 613 -23.03 -2.63 34.17
C GLN A 613 -23.56 -2.38 32.75
N GLU A 614 -24.20 -1.24 32.50
CA GLU A 614 -24.68 -0.87 31.16
C GLU A 614 -23.53 -0.83 30.14
N GLU A 615 -22.46 -0.08 30.46
CA GLU A 615 -21.28 0.05 29.59
C GLU A 615 -20.56 -1.30 29.39
N MET A 616 -20.45 -2.11 30.45
CA MET A 616 -19.88 -3.46 30.37
C MET A 616 -20.68 -4.38 29.44
N ILE A 617 -22.02 -4.38 29.55
CA ILE A 617 -22.89 -5.23 28.73
C ILE A 617 -22.79 -4.85 27.25
N GLU A 618 -22.81 -3.54 26.96
CA GLU A 618 -22.61 -3.03 25.60
C GLU A 618 -21.25 -3.48 25.04
N ALA A 619 -20.17 -3.31 25.82
CA ALA A 619 -18.83 -3.70 25.41
C ALA A 619 -18.68 -5.21 25.20
N LEU A 620 -19.29 -6.05 26.05
CA LEU A 620 -19.28 -7.50 25.90
C LEU A 620 -20.05 -7.95 24.65
N LYS A 621 -21.17 -7.30 24.35
CA LYS A 621 -21.93 -7.54 23.12
C LYS A 621 -21.12 -7.17 21.89
N GLU A 622 -20.49 -6.00 21.87
CA GLU A 622 -19.59 -5.58 20.79
C GLU A 622 -18.42 -6.54 20.60
N ALA A 623 -17.82 -7.04 21.70
CA ALA A 623 -16.75 -8.03 21.62
C ALA A 623 -17.25 -9.35 21.00
N SER A 624 -18.43 -9.82 21.43
CA SER A 624 -19.04 -11.05 20.91
C SER A 624 -19.47 -10.94 19.46
N ASP A 625 -19.96 -9.78 19.02
CA ASP A 625 -20.36 -9.54 17.63
C ASP A 625 -19.14 -9.45 16.70
N ARG A 626 -18.00 -8.96 17.21
CA ARG A 626 -16.74 -8.89 16.44
C ARG A 626 -16.08 -10.25 16.27
N ASP A 627 -16.04 -11.06 17.32
CA ASP A 627 -15.43 -12.40 17.27
C ASP A 627 -16.09 -13.35 18.30
N PRO A 628 -17.12 -14.13 17.88
CA PRO A 628 -17.86 -15.00 18.78
C PRO A 628 -17.03 -16.12 19.42
N GLU A 629 -15.90 -16.52 18.82
CA GLU A 629 -15.10 -17.65 19.25
C GLU A 629 -13.91 -17.25 20.14
N VAL A 630 -13.56 -15.96 20.17
CA VAL A 630 -12.36 -15.45 20.85
C VAL A 630 -12.70 -14.83 22.21
N ALA A 631 -12.41 -15.57 23.27
CA ALA A 631 -12.47 -15.08 24.65
C ALA A 631 -11.21 -14.25 24.99
N HIS A 632 -11.40 -12.95 25.27
CA HIS A 632 -10.34 -12.05 25.74
C HIS A 632 -10.21 -12.13 27.28
N GLY A 633 -9.13 -12.72 27.78
CA GLY A 633 -8.97 -13.05 29.22
C GLY A 633 -9.11 -11.85 30.16
N PRO A 634 -8.25 -10.82 30.03
CA PRO A 634 -8.31 -9.63 30.89
C PRO A 634 -9.66 -8.89 30.88
N LEU A 635 -10.27 -8.72 29.70
CA LEU A 635 -11.61 -8.15 29.54
C LEU A 635 -12.65 -8.92 30.35
N LEU A 636 -12.70 -10.26 30.19
CA LEU A 636 -13.65 -11.10 30.90
C LEU A 636 -13.43 -11.06 32.42
N LEU A 637 -12.17 -10.98 32.88
CA LEU A 637 -11.87 -10.81 34.30
C LEU A 637 -12.36 -9.45 34.82
N TYR A 638 -12.18 -8.37 34.06
CA TYR A 638 -12.64 -7.04 34.50
C TYR A 638 -14.16 -6.99 34.56
N ALA A 639 -14.85 -7.59 33.59
CA ALA A 639 -16.30 -7.78 33.63
C ALA A 639 -16.73 -8.62 34.85
N ALA A 640 -16.01 -9.71 35.17
CA ALA A 640 -16.26 -10.49 36.37
C ALA A 640 -16.13 -9.67 37.66
N LYS A 641 -15.12 -8.77 37.72
CA LYS A 641 -14.92 -7.86 38.85
C LYS A 641 -16.06 -6.82 38.96
N VAL A 642 -16.54 -6.28 37.84
CA VAL A 642 -17.72 -5.38 37.82
C VAL A 642 -18.95 -6.09 38.39
N GLU A 643 -19.24 -7.31 37.93
CA GLU A 643 -20.40 -8.08 38.40
C GLU A 643 -20.27 -8.48 39.87
N HIS A 644 -19.04 -8.78 40.33
CA HIS A 644 -18.79 -9.04 41.74
C HIS A 644 -19.07 -7.81 42.60
N LEU A 645 -18.62 -6.61 42.19
CA LEU A 645 -18.93 -5.34 42.86
C LEU A 645 -20.42 -5.01 42.84
N ALA A 646 -21.14 -5.43 41.80
CA ALA A 646 -22.59 -5.30 41.68
C ALA A 646 -23.39 -6.34 42.50
N GLY A 647 -22.73 -7.26 43.19
CA GLY A 647 -23.36 -8.33 43.97
C GLY A 647 -23.92 -9.49 43.14
N GLN A 648 -23.58 -9.58 41.84
CA GLN A 648 -24.03 -10.63 40.91
C GLN A 648 -23.07 -11.82 40.89
N THR A 649 -22.95 -12.53 42.02
CA THR A 649 -21.95 -13.58 42.23
C THR A 649 -21.95 -14.67 41.16
N THR A 650 -23.11 -15.17 40.73
CA THR A 650 -23.21 -16.20 39.69
C THR A 650 -22.66 -15.73 38.35
N SER A 651 -22.97 -14.48 37.95
CA SER A 651 -22.46 -13.87 36.72
C SER A 651 -20.94 -13.70 36.80
N ALA A 652 -20.45 -13.18 37.92
CA ALA A 652 -19.03 -12.99 38.18
C ALA A 652 -18.22 -14.29 38.08
N VAL A 653 -18.70 -15.38 38.71
CA VAL A 653 -18.05 -16.70 38.65
C VAL A 653 -18.04 -17.25 37.22
N GLY A 654 -19.15 -17.10 36.48
CA GLY A 654 -19.25 -17.53 35.09
C GLY A 654 -18.23 -16.82 34.17
N LEU A 655 -18.11 -15.50 34.31
CA LEU A 655 -17.15 -14.69 33.57
C LEU A 655 -15.71 -15.02 33.98
N ALA A 656 -15.42 -15.20 35.26
CA ALA A 656 -14.09 -15.56 35.76
C ALA A 656 -13.61 -16.93 35.22
N LYS A 657 -14.49 -17.94 35.17
CA LYS A 657 -14.17 -19.25 34.56
C LYS A 657 -13.84 -19.11 33.08
N ARG A 658 -14.63 -18.32 32.34
CA ARG A 658 -14.35 -18.03 30.92
C ARG A 658 -13.03 -17.29 30.75
N ALA A 659 -12.71 -16.34 31.63
CA ALA A 659 -11.45 -15.60 31.63
C ALA A 659 -10.23 -16.52 31.82
N ILE A 660 -10.32 -17.55 32.68
CA ILE A 660 -9.24 -18.52 32.89
C ILE A 660 -9.03 -19.40 31.65
N SER A 661 -10.10 -19.76 30.95
CA SER A 661 -10.03 -20.56 29.71
C SER A 661 -9.66 -19.77 28.45
N ALA A 662 -9.64 -18.44 28.55
CA ALA A 662 -9.36 -17.55 27.44
C ALA A 662 -7.92 -17.71 26.93
N ARG A 663 -7.73 -17.57 25.61
CA ARG A 663 -6.42 -17.74 24.96
C ARG A 663 -5.97 -16.54 24.12
N ALA A 664 -6.81 -15.53 23.95
CA ALA A 664 -6.57 -14.47 22.97
C ALA A 664 -7.04 -13.08 23.45
N PRO A 665 -6.21 -12.37 24.25
CA PRO A 665 -5.00 -12.87 24.89
C PRO A 665 -5.34 -13.75 26.11
N ALA A 666 -4.43 -14.67 26.42
CA ALA A 666 -4.48 -15.45 27.65
C ALA A 666 -4.41 -14.52 28.88
N LEU A 667 -5.05 -14.94 29.96
CA LEU A 667 -5.01 -14.20 31.21
C LEU A 667 -3.59 -14.30 31.82
N PRO A 668 -2.91 -13.17 32.11
CA PRO A 668 -1.61 -13.20 32.77
C PRO A 668 -1.65 -13.98 34.09
N ASP A 669 -0.55 -14.64 34.46
CA ASP A 669 -0.49 -15.47 35.67
C ASP A 669 -0.91 -14.73 36.95
N HIS A 670 -0.49 -13.48 37.10
CA HIS A 670 -0.86 -12.65 38.25
C HIS A 670 -2.37 -12.34 38.28
N LEU A 671 -3.03 -12.17 37.13
CA LEU A 671 -4.48 -11.98 37.03
C LEU A 671 -5.26 -13.30 37.09
N ALA A 672 -4.65 -14.42 36.69
CA ALA A 672 -5.27 -15.74 36.81
C ALA A 672 -5.52 -16.11 38.28
N ASN A 673 -4.68 -15.64 39.20
CA ASN A 673 -4.90 -15.82 40.62
C ASN A 673 -6.15 -15.05 41.10
N ASP A 674 -6.33 -13.79 40.68
CA ASP A 674 -7.54 -13.01 40.97
C ASP A 674 -8.81 -13.73 40.47
N ALA A 675 -8.76 -14.24 39.23
CA ALA A 675 -9.87 -14.97 38.64
C ALA A 675 -10.20 -16.24 39.43
N ARG A 676 -9.18 -16.99 39.86
CA ARG A 676 -9.37 -18.20 40.70
C ARG A 676 -9.99 -17.86 42.06
N GLN A 677 -9.59 -16.74 42.67
CA GLN A 677 -10.18 -16.28 43.94
C GLN A 677 -11.68 -15.96 43.79
N LEU A 678 -12.08 -15.30 42.70
CA LEU A 678 -13.50 -15.04 42.40
C LEU A 678 -14.29 -16.34 42.20
N VAL A 679 -13.68 -17.38 41.64
CA VAL A 679 -14.33 -18.68 41.45
C VAL A 679 -14.49 -19.46 42.77
N VAL A 680 -13.54 -19.33 43.70
CA VAL A 680 -13.55 -20.06 44.99
C VAL A 680 -14.41 -19.35 46.04
N GLY A 681 -14.50 -18.02 46.00
CA GLY A 681 -15.25 -17.22 46.96
C GLY A 681 -16.72 -16.97 46.62
N GLY A 682 -17.20 -17.49 45.47
CA GLY A 682 -18.56 -17.29 44.96
C GLY A 682 -19.51 -18.47 45.13
#